data_AF-A0AA97FR61-F1
#
_entry.id   AF-A0AA97FR61-F1
#
_cell.length_a   1.000
_cell.length_b   1.000
_cell.length_c   1.000
_cell.angle_alpha   90.00
_cell.angle_beta   90.00
_cell.angle_gamma   90.00
#
_symmetry.space_group_name_H-M   'P 1'
#
loop_
_entity.id
_entity.type
_entity.pdbx_description
1 polymer ?
#
loop_
_entity_poly.entity_id
_entity_poly.type
_entity_poly.pdbx_seq_one_letter_code
_entity_poly.pdbx_strand_id
1 'polypeptide(L)'
;MKIPPSNLLWRKGVRRAMPAGVLCAAALACAMTGAQAEPTNGTIVAGGGVGASITSMAGGGGVAVTVQQNSDQMVINWDNFNIGINDAVDFIQPSSSSIAVNRVTVDVMTPTMIDGALTANGHVWILDPGGIAFGAGAVVDVGGLLATTSDIDTAAFMATDPTTGTFVFTESGTGAITNAADLQAQGLIALVAPMVTNSGSLTSDNGDVLLGGANAFRLSFAEADRTPAGGGAPYKELLVTDFIIDTGVDHAMAPAETVPVTQTAAGSARGSNVIISAASSMGGGAFLNVDGVIEATNVGTGSGSVMLLGGADLVGGVVAATGTETVRTADLGISATGALTVRGSSVSIAASAQDISVGSAAIEAVSGDASVNDAIVATGAIGITATTGDVDAAALTAGTSITVSGQDIDLTGKAEATTAAMLTATAGNVSSTGALEIEGSAVTVSGPALAATDATITATSGDATLDAVTATAGAVAINAATGNIDVGATTAGTSITMSAQDIDLTGKADATTTAMLTATVGDVSSTGALEIEGSAVTVSGPALAATDATITATSGDATLDAVTATAGAVAINAATGNIDVGATTAGTSITMSAQDIDLTGKADATTTAMLTATVGDVSSTGALEIEGSAVTVSGPALAATDATITATAGAIAINAVTATTGAIAINAATGSIDVGTTTAGTSITMSAQDIDLAGKSTAGTSAALTATVGDISSTSNLEIEAGSISLIGRVTAATDVLLTALTGGISSTGSIMATLGDIVANAANGPIAVNDLEATKDIRLVGGSVSVAGTGTAHGSAFLQALTGNVTIGGSMSAMGGTLVLNASNGSALLNRIGALSDVMLTVADLDLSGSISAGDQFILETDRTGQTIVLGGNGTTGGITLRRAAGLIIDESELTKISAGRFDIDGGANDVLLLDARLNTSSLDTMMIGTDQSSRIIAAGTVAGLSSLQLGYQTASLDRRPGMILISGQLGLDTGAGRLGSVRLESADDVVIGTERFLEIFESGSLPLLGLAALPHSLFGVAEDHVFIATNQLQILAPGSVVQLNTGRGVEGAGLVFNVPSKGDGVLFPSGTGPEEVLIFGDVIRADGTRVSAFNASLEENILFGGDTTSGETALIQNNRYYMNFCLIGDPVSCSADSLREIERNNRFINGDPSGLGGVIPVVFETGEDDEDDEEEDLGGVAASGNEALWDAGVR
;
A
#
# COMPACT_ATOMS: atom_id res chain seq x y z
N MET A 1 4.44 54.85 32.33
CA MET A 1 4.02 56.05 31.56
C MET A 1 2.55 56.30 31.84
N LYS A 2 2.21 57.48 32.42
CA LYS A 2 0.87 58.06 32.67
C LYS A 2 -0.20 57.26 33.45
N ILE A 3 -0.33 57.65 34.73
CA ILE A 3 -1.56 57.63 35.55
C ILE A 3 -2.50 58.75 35.03
N PRO A 4 -3.84 58.55 34.90
CA PRO A 4 -4.84 59.24 35.75
C PRO A 4 -6.20 58.44 35.88
N PRO A 5 -7.29 59.00 36.46
CA PRO A 5 -7.55 59.05 37.90
C PRO A 5 -8.90 58.42 38.31
N SER A 6 -9.06 58.27 39.62
CA SER A 6 -10.28 57.95 40.37
C SER A 6 -11.55 58.68 39.91
N ASN A 7 -12.70 57.98 39.95
CA ASN A 7 -13.95 58.56 40.43
C ASN A 7 -14.93 57.49 40.95
N LEU A 8 -15.45 57.80 42.14
CA LEU A 8 -16.71 57.34 42.71
C LEU A 8 -17.80 57.19 41.63
N LEU A 9 -18.67 56.19 41.77
CA LEU A 9 -20.09 56.37 42.12
C LEU A 9 -20.92 55.08 41.91
N TRP A 10 -21.62 54.70 42.99
CA TRP A 10 -22.92 54.01 43.03
C TRP A 10 -22.97 52.48 42.84
N ARG A 11 -23.09 51.76 43.96
CA ARG A 11 -23.93 50.55 44.01
C ARG A 11 -24.98 50.67 45.10
N LYS A 12 -26.21 50.43 44.66
CA LYS A 12 -27.48 50.58 45.38
C LYS A 12 -27.54 49.64 46.57
N GLY A 13 -27.96 50.18 47.71
CA GLY A 13 -28.31 49.41 48.89
C GLY A 13 -29.55 48.55 48.65
N VAL A 14 -29.47 47.29 49.06
CA VAL A 14 -30.62 46.45 49.36
C VAL A 14 -30.63 46.27 50.88
N ARG A 15 -31.62 46.89 51.50
CA ARG A 15 -31.99 46.70 52.89
C ARG A 15 -32.64 45.31 53.02
N ARG A 16 -32.11 44.46 53.90
CA ARG A 16 -32.88 43.35 54.50
C ARG A 16 -32.83 43.52 56.02
N ALA A 17 -34.03 43.51 56.59
CA ALA A 17 -34.32 43.76 57.98
C ALA A 17 -33.80 42.61 58.86
N MET A 18 -32.95 42.94 59.84
CA MET A 18 -32.71 42.10 61.02
C MET A 18 -33.72 42.48 62.10
N PRO A 19 -34.36 41.52 62.79
CA PRO A 19 -35.22 41.81 63.92
C PRO A 19 -34.38 42.29 65.12
N ALA A 20 -34.85 43.37 65.72
CA ALA A 20 -34.26 44.03 66.87
C ALA A 20 -34.64 43.33 68.18
N GLY A 21 -33.67 43.30 69.10
CA GLY A 21 -33.75 42.79 70.47
C GLY A 21 -32.50 41.94 70.69
N VAL A 22 -31.49 42.35 71.43
CA VAL A 22 -31.53 42.79 72.82
C VAL A 22 -30.18 43.44 73.18
N LEU A 23 -30.24 44.44 74.06
CA LEU A 23 -29.19 45.06 74.89
C LEU A 23 -28.15 46.02 74.28
N CYS A 24 -28.57 47.27 74.30
CA CYS A 24 -27.79 48.46 74.63
C CYS A 24 -27.14 48.35 76.02
N ALA A 25 -25.80 48.45 76.13
CA ALA A 25 -25.09 49.13 77.24
C ALA A 25 -23.55 49.02 77.09
N ALA A 26 -22.95 49.85 76.23
CA ALA A 26 -21.51 50.14 76.28
C ALA A 26 -21.31 51.65 76.09
N ALA A 27 -21.42 52.41 77.18
CA ALA A 27 -20.80 53.74 77.36
C ALA A 27 -21.16 54.35 78.72
N LEU A 28 -20.38 54.03 79.76
CA LEU A 28 -19.98 55.02 80.78
C LEU A 28 -18.75 54.51 81.55
N ALA A 29 -17.56 54.75 81.00
CA ALA A 29 -16.31 54.65 81.75
C ALA A 29 -16.28 55.80 82.78
N CYS A 30 -16.80 55.52 83.98
CA CYS A 30 -16.52 56.28 85.18
C CYS A 30 -15.45 55.51 85.95
N ALA A 31 -14.34 56.17 86.26
CA ALA A 31 -13.27 55.63 87.07
C ALA A 31 -13.80 55.15 88.43
N MET A 32 -13.75 53.84 88.67
CA MET A 32 -13.74 53.26 90.00
C MET A 32 -12.57 52.29 90.07
N THR A 33 -11.49 52.74 90.72
CA THR A 33 -10.47 51.87 91.28
C THR A 33 -11.12 51.06 92.41
N GLY A 34 -11.76 49.95 92.07
CA GLY A 34 -12.08 48.90 93.04
C GLY A 34 -10.79 48.15 93.32
N ALA A 35 -10.31 48.20 94.56
CA ALA A 35 -9.30 47.27 95.03
C ALA A 35 -9.89 45.86 94.87
N GLN A 36 -9.33 45.06 93.94
CA GLN A 36 -9.54 43.62 93.90
C GLN A 36 -8.99 43.09 95.24
N ALA A 37 -9.87 42.49 96.05
CA ALA A 37 -9.53 42.02 97.38
C ALA A 37 -8.73 40.72 97.33
N GLU A 38 -7.77 40.55 98.24
CA GLU A 38 -6.94 39.34 98.41
C GLU A 38 -7.77 38.05 98.67
N PRO A 39 -7.17 36.84 98.67
CA PRO A 39 -7.88 35.63 99.09
C PRO A 39 -8.35 35.75 100.54
N THR A 40 -9.65 35.55 100.79
CA THR A 40 -10.25 35.78 102.13
C THR A 40 -10.83 34.50 102.73
N ASN A 41 -10.69 34.39 104.06
CA ASN A 41 -11.32 33.36 104.90
C ASN A 41 -11.00 31.91 104.51
N GLY A 42 -9.77 31.64 104.05
CA GLY A 42 -9.32 30.27 103.77
C GLY A 42 -9.37 29.37 105.00
N THR A 43 -10.10 28.26 104.90
CA THR A 43 -10.22 27.24 105.94
C THR A 43 -9.80 25.88 105.41
N ILE A 44 -8.80 25.25 106.04
CA ILE A 44 -8.38 23.89 105.71
C ILE A 44 -9.47 22.93 106.23
N VAL A 45 -10.20 22.27 105.34
CA VAL A 45 -11.34 21.40 105.68
C VAL A 45 -10.99 19.91 105.64
N ALA A 46 -9.93 19.53 104.91
CA ALA A 46 -9.41 18.18 104.89
C ALA A 46 -7.92 18.15 104.51
N GLY A 47 -7.20 17.12 104.96
CA GLY A 47 -5.79 16.92 104.62
C GLY A 47 -4.84 17.96 105.26
N GLY A 48 -3.86 18.43 104.50
CA GLY A 48 -2.83 19.40 104.90
C GLY A 48 -1.71 18.85 105.78
N GLY A 49 -1.97 17.86 106.63
CA GLY A 49 -0.99 17.30 107.55
C GLY A 49 -0.76 18.16 108.80
N VAL A 50 -0.03 17.60 109.78
CA VAL A 50 0.24 18.32 111.03
C VAL A 50 1.09 19.55 110.74
N GLY A 51 0.64 20.72 111.20
CA GLY A 51 1.34 21.99 110.99
C GLY A 51 1.04 22.68 109.64
N ALA A 52 0.05 22.22 108.89
CA ALA A 52 -0.47 22.98 107.74
C ALA A 52 -0.96 24.36 108.19
N SER A 53 -0.68 25.40 107.40
CA SER A 53 -1.06 26.76 107.76
C SER A 53 -1.28 27.63 106.54
N ILE A 54 -2.13 28.64 106.69
CA ILE A 54 -2.35 29.70 105.72
C ILE A 54 -1.91 31.00 106.41
N THR A 55 -0.87 31.65 105.89
CA THR A 55 -0.32 32.88 106.46
C THR A 55 -0.44 34.00 105.45
N SER A 56 -1.13 35.08 105.81
CA SER A 56 -1.24 36.28 104.98
C SER A 56 -0.38 37.41 105.56
N MET A 57 0.48 38.01 104.73
CA MET A 57 1.32 39.14 105.07
C MET A 57 1.08 40.29 104.10
N ALA A 58 0.60 41.42 104.61
CA ALA A 58 0.50 42.66 103.84
C ALA A 58 1.89 43.34 103.76
N GLY A 59 2.36 43.68 102.55
CA GLY A 59 3.65 44.34 102.36
C GLY A 59 3.90 44.80 100.93
N GLY A 60 4.46 45.99 100.75
CA GLY A 60 4.96 46.45 99.43
C GLY A 60 3.89 46.87 98.40
N GLY A 61 2.65 47.14 98.81
CA GLY A 61 1.58 47.58 97.90
C GLY A 61 0.62 46.46 97.46
N GLY A 62 0.74 45.26 98.04
CA GLY A 62 -0.17 44.12 97.90
C GLY A 62 -0.10 43.15 99.10
N VAL A 63 -0.71 41.98 98.96
CA VAL A 63 -0.83 40.91 99.96
C VAL A 63 -0.14 39.64 99.47
N ALA A 64 0.76 39.08 100.29
CA ALA A 64 1.38 37.78 100.05
C ALA A 64 0.74 36.71 100.96
N VAL A 65 0.13 35.68 100.37
CA VAL A 65 -0.44 34.54 101.08
C VAL A 65 0.46 33.32 100.87
N THR A 66 1.00 32.77 101.95
CA THR A 66 1.74 31.50 101.91
C THR A 66 0.89 30.38 102.49
N VAL A 67 0.71 29.33 101.70
CA VAL A 67 0.00 28.11 102.09
C VAL A 67 1.03 27.00 102.28
N GLN A 68 1.22 26.57 103.53
CA GLN A 68 2.07 25.43 103.86
C GLN A 68 1.25 24.16 103.94
N GLN A 69 1.52 23.21 103.04
CA GLN A 69 0.97 21.86 103.00
C GLN A 69 2.05 20.85 103.39
N ASN A 70 1.71 19.90 104.26
CA ASN A 70 2.60 18.87 104.81
C ASN A 70 2.09 17.43 104.56
N SER A 71 1.04 17.25 103.76
CA SER A 71 0.53 15.95 103.29
C SER A 71 0.25 15.99 101.79
N ASP A 72 0.17 14.84 101.12
CA ASP A 72 0.05 14.77 99.65
C ASP A 72 -1.24 15.39 99.10
N GLN A 73 -2.30 15.43 99.91
CA GLN A 73 -3.60 16.04 99.56
C GLN A 73 -4.04 17.05 100.61
N MET A 74 -4.67 18.14 100.18
CA MET A 74 -5.28 19.15 101.04
C MET A 74 -6.48 19.81 100.34
N VAL A 75 -7.53 20.11 101.11
CA VAL A 75 -8.70 20.87 100.63
C VAL A 75 -8.89 22.12 101.49
N ILE A 76 -8.95 23.27 100.83
CA ILE A 76 -9.18 24.58 101.44
C ILE A 76 -10.47 25.16 100.87
N ASN A 77 -11.39 25.55 101.76
CA ASN A 77 -12.57 26.32 101.40
C ASN A 77 -12.28 27.82 101.59
N TRP A 78 -12.58 28.60 100.57
CA TRP A 78 -12.41 30.05 100.53
C TRP A 78 -13.77 30.75 100.37
N ASP A 79 -13.87 31.97 100.91
CA ASP A 79 -14.97 32.87 100.55
C ASP A 79 -14.68 33.57 99.21
N ASN A 80 -13.42 33.87 98.93
CA ASN A 80 -12.99 34.47 97.68
C ASN A 80 -11.52 34.08 97.46
N PHE A 81 -11.16 33.74 96.23
CA PHE A 81 -9.80 33.34 95.86
C PHE A 81 -9.18 34.27 94.81
N ASN A 82 -9.49 35.57 94.84
CA ASN A 82 -8.86 36.52 93.91
C ASN A 82 -7.41 36.81 94.30
N ILE A 83 -6.55 37.01 93.30
CA ILE A 83 -5.16 37.44 93.47
C ILE A 83 -5.01 38.74 92.67
N GLY A 84 -4.97 39.91 93.34
CA GLY A 84 -4.82 41.19 92.66
C GLY A 84 -3.43 41.38 92.02
N ILE A 85 -3.28 42.39 91.16
CA ILE A 85 -2.05 42.64 90.36
C ILE A 85 -0.74 42.77 91.16
N ASN A 86 -0.80 43.12 92.45
CA ASN A 86 0.36 43.22 93.33
C ASN A 86 0.39 42.12 94.41
N ASP A 87 -0.57 41.21 94.39
CA ASP A 87 -0.72 40.13 95.36
C ASP A 87 0.00 38.88 94.85
N ALA A 88 0.39 38.01 95.78
CA ALA A 88 1.04 36.75 95.48
C ALA A 88 0.50 35.65 96.38
N VAL A 89 0.27 34.46 95.82
CA VAL A 89 -0.07 33.25 96.59
C VAL A 89 0.98 32.19 96.30
N ASP A 90 1.61 31.68 97.35
CA ASP A 90 2.69 30.69 97.27
C ASP A 90 2.31 29.41 98.03
N PHE A 91 2.26 28.28 97.33
CA PHE A 91 1.98 26.96 97.90
C PHE A 91 3.27 26.16 98.07
N ILE A 92 3.62 25.88 99.33
CA ILE A 92 4.76 25.04 99.69
C ILE A 92 4.21 23.66 100.05
N GLN A 93 4.44 22.68 99.18
CA GLN A 93 3.88 21.33 99.24
C GLN A 93 4.97 20.25 99.39
N PRO A 94 4.65 19.02 99.85
CA PRO A 94 5.65 17.97 100.07
C PRO A 94 6.41 17.49 98.83
N SER A 95 5.75 17.43 97.67
CA SER A 95 6.30 16.93 96.40
C SER A 95 5.67 17.64 95.19
N SER A 96 6.23 17.42 94.00
CA SER A 96 5.64 17.83 92.71
C SER A 96 4.27 17.20 92.45
N SER A 97 4.05 15.97 92.92
CA SER A 97 2.78 15.23 92.78
C SER A 97 1.72 15.55 93.85
N SER A 98 2.02 16.45 94.80
CA SER A 98 1.08 16.85 95.85
C SER A 98 -0.03 17.75 95.29
N ILE A 99 -1.27 17.61 95.76
CA ILE A 99 -2.44 18.35 95.25
C ILE A 99 -3.07 19.22 96.35
N ALA A 100 -3.25 20.51 96.07
CA ALA A 100 -3.98 21.47 96.89
C ALA A 100 -5.28 21.90 96.18
N VAL A 101 -6.44 21.52 96.72
CA VAL A 101 -7.75 21.94 96.20
C VAL A 101 -8.18 23.23 96.89
N ASN A 102 -8.41 24.28 96.11
CA ASN A 102 -8.93 25.57 96.53
C ASN A 102 -10.36 25.71 96.01
N ARG A 103 -11.34 25.56 96.91
CA ARG A 103 -12.76 25.59 96.59
C ARG A 103 -13.39 26.90 97.06
N VAL A 104 -14.02 27.65 96.17
CA VAL A 104 -14.81 28.83 96.52
C VAL A 104 -16.21 28.37 96.92
N THR A 105 -16.66 28.73 98.13
CA THR A 105 -17.87 28.14 98.75
C THR A 105 -19.05 29.09 98.93
N VAL A 106 -18.88 30.39 98.71
CA VAL A 106 -19.98 31.35 98.76
C VAL A 106 -20.62 31.50 97.38
N ASP A 107 -21.95 31.43 97.37
CA ASP A 107 -22.82 31.54 96.19
C ASP A 107 -22.87 32.98 95.67
N VAL A 108 -21.78 33.44 95.08
CA VAL A 108 -21.70 34.66 94.29
C VAL A 108 -21.35 34.28 92.86
N MET A 109 -22.17 34.69 91.91
CA MET A 109 -21.94 34.54 90.46
C MET A 109 -20.78 35.43 89.95
N THR A 110 -19.77 35.70 90.78
CA THR A 110 -18.58 36.49 90.45
C THR A 110 -17.41 35.55 90.25
N PRO A 111 -16.70 35.61 89.11
CA PRO A 111 -15.57 34.72 88.86
C PRO A 111 -14.38 35.06 89.75
N THR A 112 -13.59 34.04 90.10
CA THR A 112 -12.26 34.20 90.67
C THR A 112 -11.35 34.93 89.68
N MET A 113 -10.81 36.08 90.09
CA MET A 113 -9.90 36.92 89.29
C MET A 113 -8.45 36.71 89.75
N ILE A 114 -7.60 36.17 88.88
CA ILE A 114 -6.16 36.00 89.10
C ILE A 114 -5.43 36.99 88.19
N ASP A 115 -5.02 38.13 88.75
CA ASP A 115 -4.26 39.20 88.08
C ASP A 115 -2.80 39.28 88.56
N GLY A 116 -2.47 38.67 89.72
CA GLY A 116 -1.13 38.66 90.33
C GLY A 116 -0.37 37.35 90.16
N ALA A 117 0.47 37.01 91.14
CA ALA A 117 1.34 35.82 91.08
C ALA A 117 0.75 34.61 91.83
N LEU A 118 0.74 33.44 91.20
CA LEU A 118 0.42 32.16 91.83
C LEU A 118 1.58 31.19 91.61
N THR A 119 2.28 30.82 92.68
CA THR A 119 3.42 29.90 92.64
C THR A 119 3.17 28.65 93.46
N ALA A 120 3.63 27.49 92.98
CA ALA A 120 3.55 26.25 93.74
C ALA A 120 4.62 25.24 93.30
N ASN A 121 5.19 24.48 94.23
CA ASN A 121 6.07 23.37 93.86
C ASN A 121 5.33 22.07 93.50
N GLY A 122 4.01 22.00 93.70
CA GLY A 122 3.14 20.88 93.32
C GLY A 122 1.87 21.36 92.61
N HIS A 123 0.82 20.54 92.59
CA HIS A 123 -0.43 20.86 91.89
C HIS A 123 -1.38 21.74 92.72
N VAL A 124 -1.94 22.76 92.06
CA VAL A 124 -2.98 23.66 92.58
C VAL A 124 -4.25 23.49 91.75
N TRP A 125 -5.33 23.07 92.40
CA TRP A 125 -6.64 22.96 91.79
C TRP A 125 -7.53 24.10 92.29
N ILE A 126 -8.19 24.82 91.38
CA ILE A 126 -9.08 25.94 91.66
C ILE A 126 -10.48 25.54 91.18
N LEU A 127 -11.40 25.42 92.13
CA LEU A 127 -12.78 25.02 91.89
C LEU A 127 -13.68 26.22 92.24
N ASP A 128 -14.26 26.86 91.23
CA ASP A 128 -15.15 28.00 91.40
C ASP A 128 -16.36 27.93 90.45
N PRO A 129 -17.58 27.67 90.96
CA PRO A 129 -18.78 27.63 90.13
C PRO A 129 -19.12 28.97 89.44
N GLY A 130 -18.62 30.10 89.97
CA GLY A 130 -18.79 31.43 89.39
C GLY A 130 -17.92 31.71 88.15
N GLY A 131 -16.89 30.89 87.89
CA GLY A 131 -15.93 31.04 86.80
C GLY A 131 -14.54 31.48 87.28
N ILE A 132 -13.54 31.43 86.39
CA ILE A 132 -12.15 31.77 86.70
C ILE A 132 -11.57 32.61 85.56
N ALA A 133 -10.93 33.74 85.89
CA ALA A 133 -10.30 34.62 84.91
C ALA A 133 -8.84 34.90 85.28
N PHE A 134 -7.92 34.49 84.40
CA PHE A 134 -6.50 34.82 84.48
C PHE A 134 -6.23 36.06 83.64
N GLY A 135 -5.93 37.19 84.28
CA GLY A 135 -5.68 38.47 83.62
C GLY A 135 -4.32 38.53 82.92
N ALA A 136 -4.18 39.38 81.90
CA ALA A 136 -2.97 39.43 81.04
C ALA A 136 -1.65 39.77 81.76
N GLY A 137 -1.70 40.26 83.00
CA GLY A 137 -0.52 40.53 83.85
C GLY A 137 -0.22 39.43 84.87
N ALA A 138 -1.06 38.39 84.97
CA ALA A 138 -0.89 37.32 85.93
C ALA A 138 0.29 36.42 85.54
N VAL A 139 0.95 35.87 86.56
CA VAL A 139 2.03 34.90 86.39
C VAL A 139 1.68 33.68 87.23
N VAL A 140 1.41 32.56 86.55
CA VAL A 140 1.14 31.28 87.21
C VAL A 140 2.28 30.33 86.88
N ASP A 141 2.97 29.85 87.91
CA ASP A 141 4.10 28.92 87.81
C ASP A 141 3.95 27.84 88.89
N VAL A 142 3.42 26.69 88.50
CA VAL A 142 3.01 25.62 89.43
C VAL A 142 3.52 24.24 89.00
N GLY A 143 3.53 23.27 89.91
CA GLY A 143 3.75 21.87 89.55
C GLY A 143 2.66 21.35 88.60
N GLY A 144 1.41 21.76 88.80
CA GLY A 144 0.33 21.64 87.81
C GLY A 144 -0.92 22.43 88.22
N LEU A 145 -1.76 22.74 87.25
CA LEU A 145 -2.96 23.57 87.41
C LEU A 145 -4.19 22.81 86.92
N LEU A 146 -5.25 22.76 87.75
CA LEU A 146 -6.59 22.44 87.29
C LEU A 146 -7.51 23.61 87.68
N ALA A 147 -8.02 24.34 86.71
CA ALA A 147 -9.06 25.34 86.92
C ALA A 147 -10.38 24.76 86.41
N THR A 148 -11.40 24.70 87.26
CA THR A 148 -12.71 24.16 86.88
C THR A 148 -13.87 24.86 87.56
N THR A 149 -15.03 24.84 86.91
CA THR A 149 -16.31 25.29 87.51
C THR A 149 -17.14 24.13 88.09
N SER A 150 -16.69 22.89 87.91
CA SER A 150 -17.25 21.69 88.55
C SER A 150 -16.61 21.44 89.91
N ASP A 151 -17.34 20.81 90.81
CA ASP A 151 -16.87 20.47 92.15
C ASP A 151 -16.45 18.99 92.26
N ILE A 152 -15.70 18.65 93.31
CA ILE A 152 -15.33 17.29 93.69
C ILE A 152 -15.79 17.01 95.12
N ASP A 153 -16.34 15.83 95.42
CA ASP A 153 -16.66 15.49 96.81
C ASP A 153 -15.37 15.39 97.65
N THR A 154 -15.34 16.05 98.82
CA THR A 154 -14.14 16.11 99.67
C THR A 154 -13.75 14.71 100.18
N ALA A 155 -14.72 13.87 100.55
CA ALA A 155 -14.42 12.52 101.04
C ALA A 155 -13.91 11.62 99.91
N ALA A 156 -14.50 11.73 98.72
CA ALA A 156 -14.05 11.04 97.52
C ALA A 156 -12.63 11.45 97.12
N PHE A 157 -12.31 12.74 97.11
CA PHE A 157 -10.97 13.25 96.82
C PHE A 157 -9.93 12.67 97.78
N MET A 158 -10.18 12.73 99.10
CA MET A 158 -9.26 12.22 100.11
C MET A 158 -9.14 10.68 100.12
N ALA A 159 -10.14 9.97 99.59
CA ALA A 159 -10.11 8.50 99.45
C ALA A 159 -9.43 8.03 98.15
N THR A 160 -9.25 8.94 97.19
CA THR A 160 -8.66 8.64 95.88
C THR A 160 -7.15 8.76 95.97
N ASP A 161 -6.43 7.72 95.53
CA ASP A 161 -4.96 7.77 95.44
C ASP A 161 -4.54 8.87 94.45
N PRO A 162 -3.73 9.86 94.88
CA PRO A 162 -3.32 10.97 94.02
C PRO A 162 -2.43 10.53 92.85
N THR A 163 -1.85 9.33 92.88
CA THR A 163 -0.88 8.86 91.87
C THR A 163 -1.48 7.97 90.78
N THR A 164 -2.59 7.28 91.06
CA THR A 164 -3.22 6.32 90.11
C THR A 164 -4.74 6.43 90.04
N GLY A 165 -5.36 7.33 90.80
CA GLY A 165 -6.80 7.40 90.94
C GLY A 165 -7.51 8.13 89.80
N THR A 166 -8.81 7.87 89.68
CA THR A 166 -9.74 8.63 88.82
C THR A 166 -10.53 9.61 89.67
N PHE A 167 -10.33 10.90 89.42
CA PHE A 167 -11.07 11.97 90.07
C PHE A 167 -12.35 12.27 89.28
N VAL A 168 -13.48 12.34 89.98
CA VAL A 168 -14.80 12.56 89.39
C VAL A 168 -15.28 13.95 89.80
N PHE A 169 -15.52 14.80 88.81
CA PHE A 169 -16.01 16.16 88.99
C PHE A 169 -17.46 16.26 88.54
N THR A 170 -18.32 16.77 89.42
CA THR A 170 -19.78 16.88 89.24
C THR A 170 -20.27 18.26 89.71
N GLU A 171 -21.55 18.58 89.50
CA GLU A 171 -22.16 19.83 90.01
C GLU A 171 -21.54 21.12 89.41
N SER A 172 -21.45 21.24 88.08
CA SER A 172 -20.91 22.46 87.43
C SER A 172 -21.74 23.71 87.70
N GLY A 173 -21.05 24.80 88.03
CA GLY A 173 -21.58 26.14 87.84
C GLY A 173 -21.56 26.58 86.37
N THR A 174 -22.35 27.61 86.03
CA THR A 174 -22.46 28.17 84.67
C THR A 174 -21.34 29.17 84.33
N GLY A 175 -20.33 29.30 85.20
CA GLY A 175 -19.19 30.20 84.99
C GLY A 175 -18.35 29.82 83.77
N ALA A 176 -17.59 30.81 83.27
CA ALA A 176 -16.62 30.60 82.20
C ALA A 176 -15.20 30.64 82.76
N ILE A 177 -14.28 29.95 82.09
CA ILE A 177 -12.85 30.10 82.31
C ILE A 177 -12.25 30.93 81.18
N THR A 178 -11.55 32.01 81.53
CA THR A 178 -10.83 32.85 80.57
C THR A 178 -9.36 32.96 80.94
N ASN A 179 -8.47 32.68 80.01
CA ASN A 179 -7.03 32.90 80.17
C ASN A 179 -6.56 33.98 79.19
N ALA A 180 -5.97 35.05 79.71
CA ALA A 180 -5.20 36.03 78.93
C ALA A 180 -3.73 36.10 79.38
N ALA A 181 -3.34 35.29 80.37
CA ALA A 181 -2.04 35.27 81.02
C ALA A 181 -1.09 34.20 80.42
N ASP A 182 0.15 34.19 80.91
CA ASP A 182 1.07 33.06 80.73
C ASP A 182 0.92 32.10 81.90
N LEU A 183 0.33 30.92 81.64
CA LEU A 183 0.20 29.83 82.60
C LEU A 183 1.28 28.80 82.31
N GLN A 184 2.24 28.70 83.22
CA GLN A 184 3.33 27.74 83.15
C GLN A 184 3.15 26.65 84.19
N ALA A 185 3.37 25.40 83.79
CA ALA A 185 3.43 24.28 84.70
C ALA A 185 4.46 23.23 84.28
N GLN A 186 4.96 22.48 85.26
CA GLN A 186 5.79 21.31 84.98
C GLN A 186 4.97 20.09 84.54
N GLY A 187 3.76 19.97 85.08
CA GLY A 187 2.77 18.91 84.89
C GLY A 187 1.51 19.37 84.17
N LEU A 188 0.35 18.82 84.52
CA LEU A 188 -0.93 19.14 83.88
C LEU A 188 -1.29 20.63 83.97
N ILE A 189 -1.74 21.24 82.87
CA ILE A 189 -2.58 22.44 82.86
C ILE A 189 -3.95 22.06 82.30
N ALA A 190 -4.99 22.06 83.13
CA ALA A 190 -6.35 21.74 82.72
C ALA A 190 -7.30 22.91 83.01
N LEU A 191 -7.96 23.43 81.98
CA LEU A 191 -9.05 24.39 82.09
C LEU A 191 -10.34 23.70 81.67
N VAL A 192 -11.25 23.43 82.61
CA VAL A 192 -12.48 22.66 82.33
C VAL A 192 -13.71 23.38 82.84
N ALA A 193 -14.59 23.82 81.94
CA ALA A 193 -15.81 24.55 82.28
C ALA A 193 -16.85 24.43 81.16
N PRO A 194 -18.11 24.86 81.37
CA PRO A 194 -19.08 24.99 80.29
C PRO A 194 -18.59 25.91 79.15
N MET A 195 -17.79 26.94 79.46
CA MET A 195 -17.17 27.81 78.48
C MET A 195 -15.71 28.04 78.83
N VAL A 196 -14.81 27.79 77.87
CA VAL A 196 -13.37 28.01 78.05
C VAL A 196 -12.84 28.89 76.93
N THR A 197 -12.14 29.97 77.27
CA THR A 197 -11.46 30.83 76.29
C THR A 197 -9.99 31.02 76.68
N ASN A 198 -9.07 30.62 75.81
CA ASN A 198 -7.65 30.89 75.94
C ASN A 198 -7.18 31.92 74.90
N SER A 199 -6.56 32.99 75.40
CA SER A 199 -5.96 34.09 74.64
C SER A 199 -4.54 34.43 75.06
N GLY A 200 -4.02 33.74 76.10
CA GLY A 200 -2.62 33.78 76.51
C GLY A 200 -1.92 32.45 76.22
N SER A 201 -0.80 32.18 76.90
CA SER A 201 -0.04 30.94 76.73
C SER A 201 -0.35 29.93 77.83
N LEU A 202 -0.49 28.68 77.45
CA LEU A 202 -0.53 27.51 78.32
C LEU A 202 0.70 26.69 77.96
N THR A 203 1.66 26.60 78.88
CA THR A 203 2.93 25.90 78.62
C THR A 203 3.15 24.85 79.70
N SER A 204 3.13 23.59 79.28
CA SER A 204 3.52 22.45 80.10
C SER A 204 4.74 21.77 79.50
N ASP A 205 5.92 22.06 80.04
CA ASP A 205 7.19 21.59 79.45
C ASP A 205 7.35 20.06 79.55
N ASN A 206 6.70 19.42 80.54
CA ASN A 206 6.85 17.99 80.81
C ASN A 206 5.54 17.26 81.16
N GLY A 207 4.38 17.92 81.03
CA GLY A 207 3.07 17.35 81.33
C GLY A 207 2.08 17.61 80.20
N ASP A 208 0.78 17.55 80.49
CA ASP A 208 -0.28 17.67 79.48
C ASP A 208 -0.98 19.03 79.55
N VAL A 209 -1.52 19.51 78.43
CA VAL A 209 -2.42 20.67 78.39
C VAL A 209 -3.81 20.20 77.98
N LEU A 210 -4.82 20.58 78.77
CA LEU A 210 -6.19 20.17 78.59
C LEU A 210 -7.14 21.39 78.60
N LEU A 211 -7.95 21.51 77.57
CA LEU A 211 -9.04 22.50 77.47
C LEU A 211 -10.35 21.74 77.28
N GLY A 212 -11.20 21.75 78.30
CA GLY A 212 -12.43 20.96 78.36
C GLY A 212 -13.69 21.81 78.44
N GLY A 213 -14.55 21.70 77.44
CA GLY A 213 -15.93 22.16 77.45
C GLY A 213 -16.82 21.09 78.08
N ALA A 214 -17.03 21.15 79.40
CA ALA A 214 -17.76 20.11 80.12
C ALA A 214 -18.45 20.63 81.40
N ASN A 215 -19.59 20.03 81.72
CA ASN A 215 -20.32 20.23 82.99
C ASN A 215 -19.95 19.18 84.05
N ALA A 216 -19.58 17.98 83.60
CA ALA A 216 -19.13 16.89 84.44
C ALA A 216 -18.04 16.12 83.70
N PHE A 217 -16.99 15.73 84.40
CA PHE A 217 -15.88 15.02 83.79
C PHE A 217 -15.16 14.12 84.80
N ARG A 218 -14.39 13.18 84.26
CA ARG A 218 -13.47 12.33 85.02
C ARG A 218 -12.07 12.57 84.50
N LEU A 219 -11.12 12.63 85.43
CA LEU A 219 -9.71 12.81 85.14
C LEU A 219 -8.91 11.71 85.85
N SER A 220 -8.19 10.90 85.08
CA SER A 220 -7.35 9.83 85.62
C SER A 220 -5.87 10.16 85.45
N PHE A 221 -5.07 9.83 86.46
CA PHE A 221 -3.63 10.07 86.43
C PHE A 221 -2.82 8.79 86.49
N ALA A 222 -1.57 8.87 85.99
CA ALA A 222 -0.51 7.95 86.35
C ALA A 222 0.77 8.72 86.66
N GLU A 223 1.47 8.31 87.71
CA GLU A 223 2.78 8.85 88.06
C GLU A 223 3.87 8.30 87.11
N ALA A 224 4.67 9.19 86.52
CA ALA A 224 5.75 8.85 85.61
C ALA A 224 7.06 9.56 85.98
N ASP A 225 8.19 8.87 85.78
CA ASP A 225 9.52 9.46 85.91
C ASP A 225 9.79 10.36 84.69
N ARG A 226 10.07 11.64 84.93
CA ARG A 226 10.42 12.63 83.89
C ARG A 226 11.78 13.25 84.17
N THR A 227 12.55 13.46 83.11
CA THR A 227 13.80 14.22 83.13
C THR A 227 13.56 15.59 82.50
N PRO A 228 13.89 16.70 83.17
CA PRO A 228 13.68 18.04 82.63
C PRO A 228 14.33 18.25 81.26
N ALA A 229 13.66 18.99 80.37
CA ALA A 229 14.26 19.51 79.15
C ALA A 229 15.51 20.35 79.49
N GLY A 230 16.68 19.93 78.98
CA GLY A 230 17.98 20.57 79.28
C GLY A 230 18.91 19.79 80.24
N GLY A 231 18.45 18.65 80.78
CA GLY A 231 19.26 17.76 81.61
C GLY A 231 19.24 18.18 83.09
N GLY A 232 18.62 17.34 83.92
CA GLY A 232 18.49 17.52 85.37
C GLY A 232 18.17 16.19 86.06
N ALA A 233 18.02 16.19 87.39
CA ALA A 233 17.63 14.99 88.13
C ALA A 233 16.19 14.57 87.75
N PRO A 234 15.91 13.26 87.58
CA PRO A 234 14.56 12.81 87.33
C PRO A 234 13.65 13.14 88.51
N TYR A 235 12.43 13.54 88.21
CA TYR A 235 11.37 13.78 89.18
C TYR A 235 10.10 13.03 88.76
N LYS A 236 9.17 12.88 89.69
CA LYS A 236 7.90 12.21 89.44
C LYS A 236 6.81 13.22 89.12
N GLU A 237 6.08 12.97 88.03
CA GLU A 237 5.05 13.86 87.51
C GLU A 237 3.73 13.12 87.28
N LEU A 238 2.59 13.79 87.47
CA LEU A 238 1.26 13.24 87.20
C LEU A 238 0.86 13.51 85.75
N LEU A 239 0.76 12.46 84.95
CA LEU A 239 0.31 12.52 83.55
C LEU A 239 -1.14 12.10 83.44
N VAL A 240 -1.89 12.73 82.54
CA VAL A 240 -3.28 12.38 82.27
C VAL A 240 -3.31 11.08 81.46
N THR A 241 -3.90 10.03 82.03
CA THR A 241 -4.09 8.75 81.34
C THR A 241 -5.45 8.65 80.68
N ASP A 242 -6.45 9.34 81.23
CA ASP A 242 -7.80 9.34 80.70
C ASP A 242 -8.53 10.64 81.08
N PHE A 243 -9.27 11.19 80.12
CA PHE A 243 -10.17 12.32 80.31
C PHE A 243 -11.51 11.98 79.67
N ILE A 244 -12.54 11.86 80.51
CA ILE A 244 -13.88 11.46 80.07
C ILE A 244 -14.86 12.56 80.43
N ILE A 245 -15.54 13.14 79.44
CA ILE A 245 -16.69 14.02 79.67
C ILE A 245 -17.91 13.14 79.96
N ASP A 246 -18.53 13.31 81.13
CA ASP A 246 -19.71 12.53 81.52
C ASP A 246 -21.00 13.18 81.00
N THR A 247 -21.54 12.63 79.92
CA THR A 247 -22.81 13.09 79.33
C THR A 247 -24.03 12.38 79.90
N GLY A 248 -23.87 11.44 80.85
CA GLY A 248 -24.89 10.47 81.26
C GLY A 248 -25.52 10.68 82.64
N VAL A 249 -25.15 11.73 83.37
CA VAL A 249 -25.69 12.00 84.71
C VAL A 249 -26.97 12.85 84.65
N ASP A 250 -28.05 12.30 85.22
CA ASP A 250 -29.41 12.86 85.30
C ASP A 250 -29.48 14.07 86.27
N HIS A 251 -28.77 15.15 85.95
CA HIS A 251 -28.83 16.42 86.69
C HIS A 251 -29.71 17.43 85.96
N ALA A 252 -30.75 17.88 86.65
CA ALA A 252 -31.80 18.74 86.13
C ALA A 252 -31.30 20.17 85.82
N MET A 253 -31.41 20.53 84.54
CA MET A 253 -31.69 21.86 83.96
C MET A 253 -30.62 22.98 83.97
N ALA A 254 -30.03 23.21 82.79
CA ALA A 254 -30.00 24.52 82.13
C ALA A 254 -30.39 24.33 80.63
N PRO A 255 -31.10 25.28 79.98
CA PRO A 255 -31.61 25.10 78.63
C PRO A 255 -30.51 25.30 77.58
N ALA A 256 -30.35 24.33 76.67
CA ALA A 256 -29.79 24.46 75.31
C ALA A 256 -28.62 25.45 75.12
N GLU A 257 -27.62 25.42 76.00
CA GLU A 257 -26.49 26.33 75.94
C GLU A 257 -25.33 25.66 75.20
N THR A 258 -24.81 26.37 74.20
CA THR A 258 -23.60 25.97 73.49
C THR A 258 -22.45 25.89 74.48
N VAL A 259 -21.60 24.87 74.36
CA VAL A 259 -20.40 24.67 75.21
C VAL A 259 -19.15 25.00 74.39
N PRO A 260 -18.81 26.30 74.17
CA PRO A 260 -17.67 26.67 73.34
C PRO A 260 -16.35 26.50 74.09
N VAL A 261 -15.38 25.86 73.42
CA VAL A 261 -13.96 25.98 73.76
C VAL A 261 -13.29 26.80 72.68
N THR A 262 -12.71 27.94 73.07
CA THR A 262 -12.10 28.91 72.15
C THR A 262 -10.62 29.12 72.46
N GLN A 263 -9.73 28.75 71.55
CA GLN A 263 -8.32 29.11 71.52
C GLN A 263 -8.16 30.25 70.50
N THR A 264 -8.02 31.50 70.94
CA THR A 264 -7.93 32.67 70.03
C THR A 264 -6.57 32.73 69.31
N ALA A 265 -6.46 33.50 68.21
CA ALA A 265 -5.20 33.71 67.47
C ALA A 265 -4.00 34.16 68.32
N ALA A 266 -4.25 34.88 69.42
CA ALA A 266 -3.19 35.34 70.31
C ALA A 266 -2.71 34.25 71.28
N GLY A 267 -3.52 33.21 71.51
CA GLY A 267 -3.22 32.21 72.52
C GLY A 267 -2.42 31.02 71.98
N SER A 268 -1.79 30.30 72.91
CA SER A 268 -1.02 29.09 72.64
C SER A 268 -1.32 27.99 73.66
N ALA A 269 -1.31 26.72 73.24
CA ALA A 269 -1.36 25.54 74.10
C ALA A 269 -0.20 24.60 73.75
N ARG A 270 0.79 24.48 74.63
CA ARG A 270 2.03 23.72 74.41
C ARG A 270 2.21 22.68 75.52
N GLY A 271 2.28 21.40 75.19
CA GLY A 271 2.36 20.30 76.16
C GLY A 271 3.04 19.04 75.62
N SER A 272 3.17 17.99 76.43
CA SER A 272 3.44 16.62 75.95
C SER A 272 2.25 16.10 75.16
N ASN A 273 1.07 16.06 75.79
CA ASN A 273 -0.20 15.88 75.08
C ASN A 273 -1.03 17.16 75.17
N VAL A 274 -1.65 17.56 74.06
CA VAL A 274 -2.64 18.65 74.07
C VAL A 274 -4.01 18.09 73.73
N ILE A 275 -4.91 18.13 74.70
CA ILE A 275 -6.28 17.65 74.59
C ILE A 275 -7.20 18.86 74.58
N ILE A 276 -7.93 19.08 73.50
CA ILE A 276 -9.00 20.07 73.47
C ILE A 276 -10.30 19.36 73.15
N SER A 277 -11.22 19.36 74.10
CA SER A 277 -12.47 18.63 73.98
C SER A 277 -13.66 19.48 74.40
N ALA A 278 -14.78 19.33 73.71
CA ALA A 278 -16.06 19.90 74.09
C ALA A 278 -17.16 18.88 73.77
N ALA A 279 -18.06 18.62 74.71
CA ALA A 279 -19.21 17.75 74.48
C ALA A 279 -20.50 18.35 75.04
N SER A 280 -21.59 18.18 74.29
CA SER A 280 -22.95 18.60 74.70
C SER A 280 -23.89 17.40 74.73
N SER A 281 -24.69 17.26 75.79
CA SER A 281 -25.62 16.13 75.96
C SER A 281 -26.98 16.32 75.27
N MET A 282 -27.27 17.51 74.71
CA MET A 282 -28.60 17.85 74.17
C MET A 282 -28.52 18.72 72.90
N GLY A 283 -28.12 18.15 71.76
CA GLY A 283 -28.40 18.68 70.40
C GLY A 283 -28.03 20.15 70.07
N GLY A 284 -27.32 20.85 70.95
CA GLY A 284 -27.00 22.28 70.86
C GLY A 284 -25.66 22.60 70.21
N GLY A 285 -24.89 21.58 69.81
CA GLY A 285 -23.56 21.72 69.25
C GLY A 285 -22.51 22.04 70.32
N ALA A 286 -21.39 21.32 70.29
CA ALA A 286 -20.18 21.64 71.03
C ALA A 286 -19.17 22.25 70.06
N PHE A 287 -18.94 23.55 70.18
CA PHE A 287 -18.12 24.30 69.24
C PHE A 287 -16.68 24.36 69.73
N LEU A 288 -15.75 23.97 68.87
CA LEU A 288 -14.33 24.13 69.12
C LEU A 288 -13.78 25.15 68.10
N ASN A 289 -13.41 26.32 68.59
CA ASN A 289 -12.80 27.39 67.80
C ASN A 289 -11.31 27.47 68.13
N VAL A 290 -10.45 27.04 67.22
CA VAL A 290 -9.00 27.04 67.41
C VAL A 290 -8.34 27.92 66.36
N ASP A 291 -8.09 29.17 66.69
CA ASP A 291 -7.44 30.18 65.85
C ASP A 291 -5.95 30.36 66.22
N GLY A 292 -5.56 30.00 67.45
CA GLY A 292 -4.18 30.08 67.96
C GLY A 292 -3.36 28.80 67.79
N VAL A 293 -2.13 28.80 68.33
CA VAL A 293 -1.19 27.67 68.21
C VAL A 293 -1.53 26.55 69.18
N ILE A 294 -1.58 25.31 68.68
CA ILE A 294 -1.57 24.08 69.49
C ILE A 294 -0.30 23.32 69.14
N GLU A 295 0.54 23.00 70.13
CA GLU A 295 1.80 22.31 69.94
C GLU A 295 1.95 21.16 70.96
N ALA A 296 2.14 19.93 70.48
CA ALA A 296 2.53 18.80 71.32
C ALA A 296 4.02 18.53 71.12
N THR A 297 4.79 18.37 72.19
CA THR A 297 6.24 18.18 72.18
C THR A 297 6.63 16.84 72.78
N ASN A 298 7.77 16.29 72.35
CA ASN A 298 8.26 15.02 72.86
C ASN A 298 8.98 15.21 74.20
N VAL A 299 8.73 14.30 75.14
CA VAL A 299 9.42 14.30 76.43
C VAL A 299 9.92 12.89 76.74
N GLY A 300 11.23 12.73 76.83
CA GLY A 300 11.88 11.43 77.03
C GLY A 300 11.71 10.49 75.83
N THR A 301 11.21 9.27 76.06
CA THR A 301 10.86 8.28 75.02
C THR A 301 9.38 8.29 74.64
N GLY A 302 8.57 9.19 75.22
CA GLY A 302 7.15 9.33 74.92
C GLY A 302 6.91 10.31 73.78
N SER A 303 6.01 9.95 72.87
CA SER A 303 5.58 10.80 71.75
C SER A 303 4.53 11.81 72.21
N GLY A 304 4.66 13.06 71.77
CA GLY A 304 3.60 14.05 71.98
C GLY A 304 2.43 13.86 71.00
N SER A 305 1.20 14.09 71.46
CA SER A 305 -0.04 13.94 70.67
C SER A 305 -0.98 15.15 70.80
N VAL A 306 -1.73 15.45 69.73
CA VAL A 306 -2.81 16.45 69.75
C VAL A 306 -4.14 15.74 69.51
N MET A 307 -5.07 15.90 70.45
CA MET A 307 -6.40 15.31 70.38
C MET A 307 -7.46 16.41 70.42
N LEU A 308 -8.24 16.53 69.35
CA LEU A 308 -9.34 17.48 69.19
C LEU A 308 -10.67 16.71 69.18
N LEU A 309 -11.48 16.84 70.22
CA LEU A 309 -12.71 16.08 70.43
C LEU A 309 -13.91 17.01 70.66
N GLY A 310 -14.56 17.45 69.59
CA GLY A 310 -15.75 18.32 69.63
C GLY A 310 -17.01 17.61 69.14
N GLY A 311 -18.17 18.27 69.27
CA GLY A 311 -19.43 17.82 68.71
C GLY A 311 -19.95 18.83 67.68
N ALA A 312 -19.85 18.48 66.40
CA ALA A 312 -20.52 19.08 65.24
C ALA A 312 -19.89 20.29 64.51
N ASP A 313 -18.80 20.95 64.92
CA ASP A 313 -18.07 21.90 64.03
C ASP A 313 -16.69 22.27 64.63
N LEU A 314 -15.61 22.00 63.88
CA LEU A 314 -14.27 22.58 64.11
C LEU A 314 -14.10 23.82 63.23
N VAL A 315 -14.11 25.02 63.83
CA VAL A 315 -13.81 26.27 63.12
C VAL A 315 -12.35 26.63 63.42
N GLY A 316 -11.44 26.31 62.49
CA GLY A 316 -9.99 26.40 62.72
C GLY A 316 -9.26 27.50 61.94
N GLY A 317 -8.44 28.26 62.66
CA GLY A 317 -7.10 28.68 62.25
C GLY A 317 -6.07 27.55 62.43
N VAL A 318 -4.79 27.90 62.55
CA VAL A 318 -3.62 27.00 62.36
C VAL A 318 -3.48 25.96 63.47
N VAL A 319 -3.74 24.68 63.19
CA VAL A 319 -3.45 23.55 64.10
C VAL A 319 -2.04 23.00 63.83
N ALA A 320 -1.04 23.40 64.61
CA ALA A 320 0.36 22.99 64.40
C ALA A 320 0.82 21.85 65.34
N ALA A 321 0.30 20.63 65.18
CA ALA A 321 0.88 19.50 65.90
C ALA A 321 2.36 19.28 65.49
N THR A 322 3.30 19.27 66.45
CA THR A 322 4.73 18.97 66.19
C THR A 322 5.24 17.90 67.16
N GLY A 323 4.49 16.81 67.30
CA GLY A 323 4.83 15.65 68.13
C GLY A 323 4.91 14.36 67.32
N THR A 324 5.64 13.35 67.81
CA THR A 324 5.96 12.13 67.03
C THR A 324 4.81 11.14 66.81
N GLU A 325 3.58 11.36 67.27
CA GLU A 325 2.44 10.48 66.89
C GLU A 325 1.07 11.17 66.69
N THR A 326 0.43 10.75 65.60
CA THR A 326 -1.00 10.76 65.21
C THR A 326 -1.89 11.92 65.71
N VAL A 327 -2.24 12.85 64.81
CA VAL A 327 -3.44 13.70 64.97
C VAL A 327 -4.68 12.85 64.68
N ARG A 328 -5.56 12.66 65.68
CA ARG A 328 -6.81 11.89 65.52
C ARG A 328 -8.01 12.83 65.68
N THR A 329 -8.77 13.01 64.62
CA THR A 329 -10.08 13.69 64.63
C THR A 329 -11.15 12.64 64.42
N ALA A 330 -11.59 11.97 65.49
CA ALA A 330 -12.71 11.04 65.39
C ALA A 330 -14.04 11.83 65.35
N ASP A 331 -14.94 11.49 64.42
CA ASP A 331 -16.35 11.91 64.37
C ASP A 331 -16.66 13.39 64.07
N LEU A 332 -15.75 14.16 63.45
CA LEU A 332 -15.92 15.59 63.21
C LEU A 332 -15.63 16.05 61.78
N GLY A 333 -16.58 16.77 61.18
CA GLY A 333 -16.34 17.55 59.96
C GLY A 333 -15.45 18.75 60.24
N ILE A 334 -14.39 18.91 59.43
CA ILE A 334 -13.46 20.05 59.51
C ILE A 334 -13.95 21.12 58.53
N SER A 335 -14.43 22.27 59.02
CA SER A 335 -14.94 23.37 58.19
C SER A 335 -14.26 24.70 58.56
N ALA A 336 -13.37 25.19 57.70
CA ALA A 336 -12.60 26.42 57.93
C ALA A 336 -12.65 27.35 56.71
N THR A 337 -12.69 28.67 56.95
CA THR A 337 -12.50 29.64 55.85
C THR A 337 -11.01 29.90 55.54
N GLY A 338 -10.12 29.50 56.46
CA GLY A 338 -8.66 29.68 56.38
C GLY A 338 -7.91 28.41 55.97
N ALA A 339 -6.59 28.43 56.13
CA ALA A 339 -5.73 27.28 55.82
C ALA A 339 -5.78 26.23 56.93
N LEU A 340 -6.02 24.97 56.57
CA LEU A 340 -5.75 23.80 57.39
C LEU A 340 -4.29 23.39 57.18
N THR A 341 -3.51 23.37 58.25
CA THR A 341 -2.16 22.78 58.24
C THR A 341 -2.14 21.65 59.23
N VAL A 342 -1.61 20.48 58.85
CA VAL A 342 -1.42 19.33 59.72
C VAL A 342 -0.02 18.79 59.46
N ARG A 343 0.79 18.65 60.50
CA ARG A 343 2.15 18.13 60.38
C ARG A 343 2.40 17.07 61.45
N GLY A 344 3.17 16.04 61.15
CA GLY A 344 3.49 14.98 62.10
C GLY A 344 4.50 13.99 61.54
N SER A 345 4.96 13.03 62.34
CA SER A 345 5.75 11.90 61.82
C SER A 345 4.93 11.08 60.83
N SER A 346 3.69 10.75 61.21
CA SER A 346 2.63 10.23 60.36
C SER A 346 1.35 11.06 60.60
N VAL A 347 0.45 11.07 59.62
CA VAL A 347 -0.84 11.77 59.71
C VAL A 347 -1.95 10.77 59.36
N SER A 348 -2.99 10.70 60.19
CA SER A 348 -4.16 9.85 59.94
C SER A 348 -5.43 10.61 60.29
N ILE A 349 -6.08 11.18 59.28
CA ILE A 349 -7.41 11.77 59.39
C ILE A 349 -8.43 10.67 59.08
N ALA A 350 -9.12 10.22 60.12
CA ALA A 350 -10.14 9.18 60.01
C ALA A 350 -11.37 9.70 59.26
N ALA A 351 -12.11 8.78 58.63
CA ALA A 351 -13.36 9.12 57.98
C ALA A 351 -14.37 9.66 58.99
N SER A 352 -15.10 10.71 58.63
CA SER A 352 -16.16 11.33 59.42
C SER A 352 -17.47 11.36 58.63
N ALA A 353 -18.50 11.97 59.22
CA ALA A 353 -19.79 12.14 58.55
C ALA A 353 -19.80 13.31 57.54
N GLN A 354 -18.77 14.15 57.50
CA GLN A 354 -18.69 15.34 56.65
C GLN A 354 -17.29 15.53 56.06
N ASP A 355 -17.24 15.91 54.79
CA ASP A 355 -15.99 16.24 54.10
C ASP A 355 -15.27 17.45 54.74
N ILE A 356 -13.95 17.51 54.54
CA ILE A 356 -13.09 18.62 54.96
C ILE A 356 -13.31 19.80 54.00
N SER A 357 -13.83 20.92 54.49
CA SER A 357 -14.09 22.14 53.71
C SER A 357 -13.22 23.30 54.20
N VAL A 358 -12.21 23.72 53.42
CA VAL A 358 -11.16 24.64 53.89
C VAL A 358 -10.83 25.77 52.90
N GLY A 359 -10.14 26.81 53.37
CA GLY A 359 -9.52 27.82 52.51
C GLY A 359 -8.35 27.25 51.71
N SER A 360 -7.48 26.47 52.34
CA SER A 360 -6.41 25.67 51.72
C SER A 360 -6.03 24.53 52.67
N ALA A 361 -5.37 23.47 52.17
CA ALA A 361 -4.91 22.35 52.98
C ALA A 361 -3.41 22.11 52.76
N ALA A 362 -2.66 21.88 53.85
CA ALA A 362 -1.26 21.47 53.84
C ALA A 362 -1.05 20.36 54.88
N ILE A 363 -0.91 19.12 54.42
CA ILE A 363 -0.77 17.92 55.26
C ILE A 363 0.62 17.33 55.02
N GLU A 364 1.43 17.23 56.07
CA GLU A 364 2.84 16.82 55.97
C GLU A 364 3.17 15.71 56.99
N ALA A 365 3.40 14.49 56.49
CA ALA A 365 3.99 13.38 57.22
C ALA A 365 5.50 13.31 56.96
N VAL A 366 6.31 13.47 58.00
CA VAL A 366 7.76 13.63 57.92
C VAL A 366 8.50 12.29 57.81
N SER A 367 7.97 11.22 58.41
CA SER A 367 8.67 9.92 58.49
C SER A 367 7.78 8.68 58.33
N GLY A 368 6.49 8.86 58.02
CA GLY A 368 5.50 7.79 57.88
C GLY A 368 4.39 8.22 56.93
N ASP A 369 3.25 7.54 57.00
CA ASP A 369 2.17 7.69 56.03
C ASP A 369 1.30 8.92 56.30
N ALA A 370 0.65 9.43 55.25
CA ALA A 370 -0.40 10.43 55.32
C ALA A 370 -1.71 9.82 54.80
N SER A 371 -2.59 9.40 55.70
CA SER A 371 -3.90 8.84 55.38
C SER A 371 -5.00 9.86 55.67
N VAL A 372 -5.79 10.23 54.65
CA VAL A 372 -6.92 11.15 54.72
C VAL A 372 -8.15 10.49 54.11
N ASN A 373 -9.03 9.97 54.97
CA ASN A 373 -10.18 9.17 54.55
C ASN A 373 -11.45 9.98 54.26
N ASP A 374 -11.44 11.29 54.53
CA ASP A 374 -12.50 12.24 54.15
C ASP A 374 -12.12 13.03 52.91
N ALA A 375 -13.09 13.40 52.07
CA ALA A 375 -12.81 14.26 50.92
C ALA A 375 -12.35 15.65 51.38
N ILE A 376 -11.43 16.27 50.64
CA ILE A 376 -10.96 17.64 50.89
C ILE A 376 -11.49 18.56 49.79
N VAL A 377 -12.28 19.55 50.19
CA VAL A 377 -12.75 20.65 49.34
C VAL A 377 -12.07 21.94 49.80
N ALA A 378 -11.11 22.43 49.02
CA ALA A 378 -10.37 23.65 49.29
C ALA A 378 -10.66 24.74 48.25
N THR A 379 -10.93 25.98 48.69
CA THR A 379 -11.03 27.12 47.75
C THR A 379 -9.67 27.55 47.16
N GLY A 380 -8.58 27.19 47.83
CA GLY A 380 -7.20 27.43 47.46
C GLY A 380 -6.48 26.14 47.04
N ALA A 381 -5.27 25.92 47.55
CA ALA A 381 -4.44 24.76 47.21
C ALA A 381 -4.60 23.63 48.22
N ILE A 382 -4.36 22.39 47.77
CA ILE A 382 -4.22 21.20 48.60
C ILE A 382 -2.80 20.65 48.41
N GLY A 383 -2.05 20.54 49.49
CA GLY A 383 -0.76 19.86 49.55
C GLY A 383 -0.82 18.68 50.51
N ILE A 384 -0.45 17.49 50.07
CA ILE A 384 -0.27 16.30 50.92
C ILE A 384 1.11 15.74 50.64
N THR A 385 1.93 15.53 51.66
CA THR A 385 3.30 15.05 51.49
C THR A 385 3.63 14.03 52.56
N ALA A 386 4.02 12.82 52.15
CA ALA A 386 4.62 11.80 52.99
C ALA A 386 6.08 11.59 52.52
N THR A 387 7.05 12.10 53.28
CA THR A 387 8.46 12.16 52.82
C THR A 387 9.09 10.77 52.67
N THR A 388 8.67 9.81 53.49
CA THR A 388 9.20 8.44 53.50
C THR A 388 8.10 7.38 53.64
N GLY A 389 6.84 7.74 53.39
CA GLY A 389 5.68 6.86 53.57
C GLY A 389 4.70 7.02 52.41
N ASP A 390 3.56 6.36 52.53
CA ASP A 390 2.52 6.34 51.51
C ASP A 390 1.50 7.45 51.75
N VAL A 391 0.76 7.82 50.72
CA VAL A 391 -0.37 8.73 50.82
C VAL A 391 -1.65 8.00 50.46
N ASP A 392 -2.58 7.90 51.40
CA ASP A 392 -3.97 7.52 51.11
C ASP A 392 -4.82 8.78 51.13
N ALA A 393 -5.54 9.08 50.06
CA ALA A 393 -6.45 10.21 50.02
C ALA A 393 -7.80 9.85 49.42
N ALA A 394 -8.86 10.40 49.99
CA ALA A 394 -10.19 10.44 49.37
C ALA A 394 -10.23 11.45 48.21
N ALA A 395 -11.43 11.89 47.81
CA ALA A 395 -11.57 12.90 46.76
C ALA A 395 -10.91 14.23 47.17
N LEU A 396 -10.21 14.87 46.24
CA LEU A 396 -9.53 16.15 46.44
C LEU A 396 -10.10 17.15 45.44
N THR A 397 -10.57 18.31 45.91
CA THR A 397 -11.10 19.38 45.07
C THR A 397 -10.46 20.70 45.48
N ALA A 398 -9.61 21.27 44.63
CA ALA A 398 -8.87 22.50 44.89
C ALA A 398 -9.24 23.62 43.90
N GLY A 399 -9.58 24.80 44.42
CA GLY A 399 -9.79 26.00 43.59
C GLY A 399 -8.52 26.55 42.93
N THR A 400 -7.35 26.02 43.29
CA THR A 400 -6.07 26.32 42.61
C THR A 400 -5.32 25.05 42.22
N SER A 401 -4.46 24.49 43.07
CA SER A 401 -3.59 23.35 42.74
C SER A 401 -3.69 22.22 43.75
N ILE A 402 -3.46 20.99 43.27
CA ILE A 402 -3.22 19.80 44.10
C ILE A 402 -1.75 19.41 43.94
N THR A 403 -1.06 19.16 45.06
CA THR A 403 0.27 18.58 45.07
C THR A 403 0.29 17.42 46.07
N VAL A 404 0.49 16.21 45.57
CA VAL A 404 0.60 15.00 46.41
C VAL A 404 1.94 14.33 46.16
N SER A 405 2.67 13.99 47.23
CA SER A 405 3.93 13.26 47.11
C SER A 405 4.06 12.20 48.20
N GLY A 406 4.41 10.98 47.81
CA GLY A 406 4.58 9.81 48.69
C GLY A 406 5.49 8.77 48.05
N GLN A 407 5.71 7.64 48.71
CA GLN A 407 6.29 6.45 48.07
C GLN A 407 5.28 5.83 47.09
N ASP A 408 4.09 5.53 47.60
CA ASP A 408 2.86 5.23 46.85
C ASP A 408 1.76 6.27 47.14
N ILE A 409 0.82 6.41 46.21
CA ILE A 409 -0.34 7.30 46.36
C ILE A 409 -1.60 6.52 45.99
N ASP A 410 -2.48 6.27 46.95
CA ASP A 410 -3.78 5.65 46.74
C ASP A 410 -4.92 6.68 46.82
N LEU A 411 -5.65 6.83 45.71
CA LEU A 411 -6.84 7.66 45.61
C LEU A 411 -8.11 6.82 45.63
N THR A 412 -9.02 7.14 46.54
CA THR A 412 -10.37 6.55 46.57
C THR A 412 -11.43 7.42 45.87
N GLY A 413 -11.04 8.61 45.39
CA GLY A 413 -11.91 9.52 44.64
C GLY A 413 -11.14 10.41 43.66
N LYS A 414 -11.86 11.30 42.99
CA LYS A 414 -11.32 12.23 41.99
C LYS A 414 -10.36 13.25 42.62
N ALA A 415 -9.27 13.57 41.92
CA ALA A 415 -8.40 14.71 42.21
C ALA A 415 -8.64 15.83 41.18
N GLU A 416 -9.32 16.90 41.57
CA GLU A 416 -9.73 18.01 40.70
C GLU A 416 -9.10 19.34 41.15
N ALA A 417 -8.36 19.99 40.26
CA ALA A 417 -7.75 21.29 40.49
C ALA A 417 -8.07 22.27 39.36
N THR A 418 -8.28 23.55 39.67
CA THR A 418 -8.51 24.56 38.61
C THR A 418 -7.24 24.88 37.80
N THR A 419 -6.06 24.74 38.40
CA THR A 419 -4.76 25.09 37.77
C THR A 419 -3.87 23.88 37.53
N ALA A 420 -3.28 23.25 38.55
CA ALA A 420 -2.39 22.12 38.34
C ALA A 420 -2.71 20.98 39.31
N ALA A 421 -2.73 19.76 38.80
CA ALA A 421 -2.73 18.54 39.62
C ALA A 421 -1.39 17.83 39.43
N MET A 422 -0.56 17.84 40.47
CA MET A 422 0.76 17.21 40.46
C MET A 422 0.80 16.09 41.50
N LEU A 423 0.94 14.85 41.06
CA LEU A 423 1.06 13.67 41.91
C LEU A 423 2.42 13.02 41.64
N THR A 424 3.16 12.69 42.70
CA THR A 424 4.52 12.16 42.61
C THR A 424 4.67 10.98 43.55
N ALA A 425 4.52 9.78 43.00
CA ALA A 425 4.88 8.52 43.65
C ALA A 425 6.38 8.27 43.41
N THR A 426 7.17 8.35 44.46
CA THR A 426 8.63 8.34 44.38
C THR A 426 9.23 6.93 44.26
N ALA A 427 8.47 5.89 44.62
CA ALA A 427 8.94 4.50 44.65
C ALA A 427 8.00 3.52 43.92
N GLY A 428 6.68 3.68 44.03
CA GLY A 428 5.73 2.85 43.29
C GLY A 428 4.77 3.70 42.46
N ASN A 429 3.47 3.70 42.76
CA ASN A 429 2.43 4.12 41.82
C ASN A 429 1.44 5.15 42.39
N VAL A 430 0.68 5.74 41.47
CA VAL A 430 -0.55 6.48 41.77
C VAL A 430 -1.72 5.59 41.41
N SER A 431 -2.38 4.99 42.39
CA SER A 431 -3.43 4.00 42.17
C SER A 431 -4.82 4.43 42.61
N SER A 432 -5.82 3.74 42.05
CA SER A 432 -7.17 3.67 42.62
C SER A 432 -7.69 2.24 42.55
N THR A 433 -8.36 1.79 43.61
CA THR A 433 -9.09 0.49 43.61
C THR A 433 -10.33 0.51 42.72
N GLY A 434 -10.73 1.67 42.20
CA GLY A 434 -11.82 1.86 41.25
C GLY A 434 -11.34 2.58 40.00
N ALA A 435 -12.05 3.66 39.64
CA ALA A 435 -11.63 4.56 38.58
C ALA A 435 -10.65 5.60 39.13
N LEU A 436 -9.59 5.88 38.38
CA LEU A 436 -8.64 6.94 38.68
C LEU A 436 -9.02 8.17 37.85
N GLU A 437 -9.39 9.27 38.50
CA GLU A 437 -9.76 10.52 37.82
C GLU A 437 -8.90 11.68 38.33
N ILE A 438 -8.16 12.32 37.42
CA ILE A 438 -7.27 13.46 37.71
C ILE A 438 -7.57 14.58 36.72
N GLU A 439 -7.87 15.77 37.23
CA GLU A 439 -8.21 16.95 36.43
C GLU A 439 -7.43 18.19 36.89
N GLY A 440 -6.91 18.93 35.92
CA GLY A 440 -6.16 20.18 36.10
C GLY A 440 -6.24 21.08 34.87
N SER A 441 -5.77 22.32 34.93
CA SER A 441 -5.34 23.00 33.69
C SER A 441 -4.14 22.29 33.08
N ALA A 442 -3.17 21.91 33.90
CA ALA A 442 -2.10 20.95 33.57
C ALA A 442 -2.10 19.79 34.57
N VAL A 443 -1.69 18.61 34.14
CA VAL A 443 -1.60 17.41 34.97
C VAL A 443 -0.19 16.81 34.88
N THR A 444 0.39 16.46 36.01
CA THR A 444 1.66 15.75 36.07
C THR A 444 1.54 14.57 37.02
N VAL A 445 1.80 13.36 36.53
CA VAL A 445 1.86 12.13 37.34
C VAL A 445 3.24 11.51 37.14
N SER A 446 4.07 11.60 38.17
CA SER A 446 5.36 10.91 38.23
C SER A 446 5.20 9.64 39.08
N GLY A 447 5.66 8.52 38.53
CA GLY A 447 5.26 7.17 38.91
C GLY A 447 4.15 6.62 38.00
N PRO A 448 4.03 5.29 37.81
CA PRO A 448 2.93 4.69 37.04
C PRO A 448 1.56 5.03 37.65
N ALA A 449 0.59 5.40 36.82
CA ALA A 449 -0.81 5.53 37.18
C ALA A 449 -1.53 4.19 36.98
N LEU A 450 -2.23 3.67 38.01
CA LEU A 450 -2.88 2.36 37.97
C LEU A 450 -4.35 2.45 38.41
N ALA A 451 -5.27 2.22 37.48
CA ALA A 451 -6.69 2.07 37.75
C ALA A 451 -7.12 0.61 37.67
N ALA A 452 -7.98 0.19 38.60
CA ALA A 452 -8.65 -1.11 38.51
C ALA A 452 -9.68 -1.13 37.36
N THR A 453 -10.45 -0.04 37.22
CA THR A 453 -11.41 0.14 36.11
C THR A 453 -10.89 1.17 35.12
N ASP A 454 -11.46 2.38 35.07
CA ASP A 454 -11.13 3.42 34.09
C ASP A 454 -10.08 4.39 34.64
N ALA A 455 -9.17 4.85 33.80
CA ALA A 455 -8.25 5.94 34.10
C ALA A 455 -8.60 7.15 33.22
N THR A 456 -9.05 8.25 33.83
CA THR A 456 -9.40 9.49 33.14
C THR A 456 -8.49 10.62 33.62
N ILE A 457 -7.69 11.17 32.70
CA ILE A 457 -6.74 12.25 32.99
C ILE A 457 -7.07 13.43 32.07
N THR A 458 -7.40 14.57 32.65
CA THR A 458 -7.82 15.76 31.90
C THR A 458 -6.97 16.97 32.24
N ALA A 459 -6.18 17.43 31.27
CA ALA A 459 -5.53 18.74 31.25
C ALA A 459 -6.37 19.71 30.40
N THR A 460 -7.09 20.61 31.06
CA THR A 460 -8.10 21.46 30.41
C THR A 460 -7.51 22.58 29.56
N SER A 461 -6.28 23.03 29.84
CA SER A 461 -5.65 24.11 29.05
C SER A 461 -4.12 24.04 28.87
N GLY A 462 -3.46 23.05 29.45
CA GLY A 462 -2.02 22.81 29.36
C GLY A 462 -1.73 21.33 29.15
N ASP A 463 -0.53 20.92 29.55
CA ASP A 463 0.00 19.59 29.22
C ASP A 463 -0.41 18.52 30.23
N ALA A 464 -0.43 17.27 29.78
CA ALA A 464 -0.51 16.08 30.60
C ALA A 464 0.80 15.30 30.49
N THR A 465 1.62 15.31 31.54
CA THR A 465 2.91 14.61 31.61
C THR A 465 2.81 13.42 32.56
N LEU A 466 3.02 12.21 32.04
CA LEU A 466 2.65 10.94 32.68
C LEU A 466 3.75 9.89 32.46
N ASP A 467 4.19 9.16 33.48
CA ASP A 467 5.21 8.11 33.28
C ASP A 467 4.63 6.87 32.57
N ALA A 468 3.57 6.28 33.11
CA ALA A 468 2.85 5.17 32.49
C ALA A 468 1.40 5.16 32.99
N VAL A 469 0.45 4.67 32.21
CA VAL A 469 -0.97 4.61 32.61
C VAL A 469 -1.55 3.23 32.31
N THR A 470 -2.09 2.57 33.34
CA THR A 470 -2.70 1.25 33.20
C THR A 470 -4.12 1.25 33.75
N ALA A 471 -5.08 0.89 32.92
CA ALA A 471 -6.46 0.59 33.31
C ALA A 471 -6.71 -0.92 33.16
N THR A 472 -6.75 -1.66 34.27
CA THR A 472 -6.70 -3.14 34.24
C THR A 472 -7.92 -3.77 33.55
N ALA A 473 -9.13 -3.28 33.87
CA ALA A 473 -10.38 -3.80 33.31
C ALA A 473 -11.14 -2.77 32.46
N GLY A 474 -10.77 -1.49 32.53
CA GLY A 474 -11.51 -0.38 31.91
C GLY A 474 -10.75 0.30 30.78
N ALA A 475 -11.13 1.55 30.53
CA ALA A 475 -10.57 2.40 29.48
C ALA A 475 -9.53 3.38 30.03
N VAL A 476 -8.60 3.81 29.19
CA VAL A 476 -7.74 4.97 29.45
C VAL A 476 -8.21 6.12 28.57
N ALA A 477 -8.54 7.26 29.18
CA ALA A 477 -8.89 8.49 28.49
C ALA A 477 -7.96 9.62 28.96
N ILE A 478 -7.13 10.16 28.06
CA ILE A 478 -6.22 11.28 28.35
C ILE A 478 -6.56 12.43 27.40
N ASN A 479 -6.89 13.59 27.95
CA ASN A 479 -7.28 14.75 27.15
C ASN A 479 -6.48 15.99 27.56
N ALA A 480 -5.76 16.59 26.61
CA ALA A 480 -5.03 17.85 26.75
C ALA A 480 -5.48 18.84 25.67
N ALA A 481 -6.71 19.35 25.78
CA ALA A 481 -7.43 20.00 24.66
C ALA A 481 -6.65 21.16 23.99
N THR A 482 -5.82 21.88 24.73
CA THR A 482 -4.94 22.94 24.20
C THR A 482 -3.49 22.77 24.60
N GLY A 483 -3.07 21.58 25.04
CA GLY A 483 -1.68 21.26 25.37
C GLY A 483 -1.25 19.95 24.74
N ASN A 484 -0.14 19.41 25.23
CA ASN A 484 0.47 18.18 24.74
C ASN A 484 0.25 17.03 25.74
N ILE A 485 0.28 15.80 25.24
CA ILE A 485 0.34 14.60 26.08
C ILE A 485 1.74 14.03 25.95
N ASP A 486 2.48 13.96 27.06
CA ASP A 486 3.73 13.22 27.17
C ASP A 486 3.45 12.00 28.05
N VAL A 487 3.42 10.80 27.48
CA VAL A 487 3.10 9.58 28.23
C VAL A 487 4.00 8.42 27.85
N GLY A 488 4.42 7.61 28.82
CA GLY A 488 5.07 6.34 28.53
C GLY A 488 4.08 5.24 28.15
N ALA A 489 4.33 4.02 28.64
CA ALA A 489 3.48 2.89 28.28
C ALA A 489 2.04 3.12 28.78
N THR A 490 1.07 2.93 27.88
CA THR A 490 -0.35 3.05 28.19
C THR A 490 -1.06 1.74 27.88
N THR A 491 -1.71 1.13 28.87
CA THR A 491 -2.38 -0.15 28.72
C THR A 491 -3.83 -0.07 29.19
N ALA A 492 -4.77 -0.53 28.38
CA ALA A 492 -6.19 -0.54 28.72
C ALA A 492 -6.83 -1.91 28.49
N GLY A 493 -7.56 -2.42 29.49
CA GLY A 493 -8.37 -3.62 29.38
C GLY A 493 -9.49 -3.51 28.33
N THR A 494 -9.88 -2.29 27.95
CA THR A 494 -10.82 -2.00 26.87
C THR A 494 -10.18 -1.08 25.82
N SER A 495 -10.37 0.24 25.91
CA SER A 495 -9.96 1.22 24.90
C SER A 495 -8.99 2.27 25.44
N ILE A 496 -8.12 2.78 24.57
CA ILE A 496 -7.33 3.98 24.78
C ILE A 496 -7.92 5.10 23.94
N THR A 497 -8.15 6.27 24.53
CA THR A 497 -8.48 7.51 23.83
C THR A 497 -7.55 8.62 24.29
N MET A 498 -6.78 9.19 23.37
CA MET A 498 -5.92 10.34 23.62
C MET A 498 -6.28 11.47 22.67
N SER A 499 -6.36 12.70 23.17
CA SER A 499 -6.62 13.89 22.35
C SER A 499 -5.81 15.07 22.86
N ALA A 500 -4.96 15.64 22.00
CA ALA A 500 -4.06 16.75 22.34
C ALA A 500 -3.68 17.57 21.10
N GLN A 501 -2.85 18.60 21.25
CA GLN A 501 -2.17 19.22 20.10
C GLN A 501 -1.13 18.25 19.51
N ASP A 502 -0.26 17.72 20.38
CA ASP A 502 0.76 16.70 20.11
C ASP A 502 0.65 15.56 21.14
N ILE A 503 1.00 14.34 20.75
CA ILE A 503 1.04 13.17 21.63
C ILE A 503 2.42 12.50 21.51
N ASP A 504 3.24 12.61 22.55
CA ASP A 504 4.53 11.95 22.65
C ASP A 504 4.43 10.66 23.47
N LEU A 505 4.70 9.53 22.82
CA LEU A 505 4.75 8.21 23.43
C LEU A 505 6.20 7.78 23.66
N THR A 506 6.57 7.46 24.91
CA THR A 506 7.85 6.81 25.22
C THR A 506 7.73 5.29 25.41
N GLY A 507 6.53 4.73 25.25
CA GLY A 507 6.23 3.31 25.35
C GLY A 507 5.01 2.91 24.50
N LYS A 508 4.67 1.62 24.53
CA LYS A 508 3.55 1.05 23.76
C LYS A 508 2.19 1.57 24.26
N ALA A 509 1.30 1.90 23.33
CA ALA A 509 -0.14 2.06 23.58
C ALA A 509 -0.86 0.75 23.24
N ASP A 510 -1.40 0.06 24.24
CA ASP A 510 -1.95 -1.30 24.13
C ASP A 510 -3.40 -1.36 24.66
N ALA A 511 -4.36 -1.55 23.76
CA ALA A 511 -5.78 -1.64 24.07
C ALA A 511 -6.36 -2.98 23.60
N THR A 512 -7.23 -3.62 24.39
CA THR A 512 -7.93 -4.82 23.93
C THR A 512 -8.90 -4.53 22.76
N THR A 513 -9.57 -3.37 22.77
CA THR A 513 -10.59 -2.99 21.78
C THR A 513 -10.09 -1.91 20.83
N THR A 514 -10.08 -0.64 21.23
CA THR A 514 -9.77 0.46 20.31
C THR A 514 -8.66 1.32 20.86
N ALA A 515 -7.64 1.60 20.06
CA ALA A 515 -6.65 2.63 20.34
C ALA A 515 -6.92 3.82 19.40
N MET A 516 -7.42 4.92 19.95
CA MET A 516 -7.72 6.15 19.21
C MET A 516 -6.87 7.30 19.73
N LEU A 517 -5.91 7.75 18.92
CA LEU A 517 -5.00 8.84 19.26
C LEU A 517 -5.21 9.98 18.26
N THR A 518 -5.52 11.17 18.77
CA THR A 518 -5.84 12.35 17.96
C THR A 518 -4.90 13.49 18.32
N ALA A 519 -3.91 13.73 17.46
CA ALA A 519 -3.10 14.94 17.45
C ALA A 519 -3.79 15.99 16.57
N THR A 520 -4.36 17.01 17.20
CA THR A 520 -5.19 18.02 16.52
C THR A 520 -4.39 19.06 15.74
N VAL A 521 -3.09 19.20 16.04
CA VAL A 521 -2.21 20.20 15.43
C VAL A 521 -0.93 19.58 14.87
N GLY A 522 -0.16 18.86 15.68
CA GLY A 522 1.09 18.23 15.24
C GLY A 522 0.94 16.73 15.04
N ASP A 523 1.64 15.92 15.83
CA ASP A 523 1.85 14.50 15.56
C ASP A 523 1.58 13.58 16.76
N VAL A 524 1.49 12.28 16.44
CA VAL A 524 1.65 11.20 17.42
C VAL A 524 3.06 10.66 17.26
N SER A 525 3.93 10.97 18.21
CA SER A 525 5.37 10.84 18.05
C SER A 525 6.00 9.88 19.07
N SER A 526 7.16 9.33 18.75
CA SER A 526 8.04 8.64 19.70
C SER A 526 9.50 8.93 19.39
N THR A 527 10.27 9.25 20.43
CA THR A 527 11.73 9.41 20.35
C THR A 527 12.48 8.08 20.15
N GLY A 528 11.78 6.95 20.25
CA GLY A 528 12.25 5.61 19.96
C GLY A 528 11.36 4.92 18.94
N ALA A 529 10.92 3.70 19.28
CA ALA A 529 9.92 2.98 18.51
C ALA A 529 8.52 3.49 18.88
N LEU A 530 7.64 3.61 17.89
CA LEU A 530 6.22 3.88 18.08
C LEU A 530 5.45 2.57 17.97
N GLU A 531 4.78 2.16 19.03
CA GLU A 531 4.00 0.92 19.07
C GLU A 531 2.56 1.20 19.51
N ILE A 532 1.59 0.87 18.65
CA ILE A 532 0.16 1.05 18.91
C ILE A 532 -0.57 -0.24 18.56
N GLU A 533 -1.33 -0.78 19.52
CA GLU A 533 -2.09 -2.01 19.37
C GLU A 533 -3.54 -1.84 19.85
N GLY A 534 -4.46 -2.40 19.06
CA GLY A 534 -5.89 -2.43 19.31
C GLY A 534 -6.55 -3.60 18.57
N SER A 535 -7.80 -3.92 18.86
CA SER A 535 -8.66 -4.60 17.87
C SER A 535 -8.83 -3.73 16.62
N ALA A 536 -9.07 -2.43 16.80
CA ALA A 536 -8.98 -1.41 15.75
C ALA A 536 -8.08 -0.26 16.22
N VAL A 537 -7.41 0.40 15.28
CA VAL A 537 -6.49 1.51 15.56
C VAL A 537 -6.86 2.72 14.71
N THR A 538 -6.92 3.89 15.33
CA THR A 538 -7.11 5.16 14.63
C THR A 538 -6.07 6.16 15.12
N VAL A 539 -5.29 6.70 14.19
CA VAL A 539 -4.35 7.80 14.45
C VAL A 539 -4.70 8.96 13.53
N SER A 540 -5.23 10.03 14.12
CA SER A 540 -5.48 11.30 13.43
C SER A 540 -4.35 12.26 13.77
N GLY A 541 -3.76 12.86 12.74
CA GLY A 541 -2.42 13.45 12.76
C GLY A 541 -1.35 12.47 12.25
N PRO A 542 -0.22 12.97 11.71
CA PRO A 542 0.90 12.13 11.30
C PRO A 542 1.47 11.34 12.49
N ALA A 543 1.79 10.07 12.27
CA ALA A 543 2.49 9.21 13.22
C ALA A 543 4.00 9.22 12.93
N LEU A 544 4.83 9.67 13.86
CA LEU A 544 6.28 9.83 13.70
C LEU A 544 7.07 8.95 14.68
N ALA A 545 7.89 8.05 14.14
CA ALA A 545 8.84 7.26 14.91
C ALA A 545 10.28 7.63 14.54
N ALA A 546 11.14 7.77 15.55
CA ALA A 546 12.57 7.93 15.32
C ALA A 546 13.19 6.64 14.77
N THR A 547 12.80 5.48 15.30
CA THR A 547 13.20 4.15 14.82
C THR A 547 12.06 3.46 14.09
N ASP A 548 11.48 2.40 14.65
CA ASP A 548 10.44 1.58 14.03
C ASP A 548 9.04 2.09 14.40
N ALA A 549 8.10 2.02 13.47
CA ALA A 549 6.68 2.26 13.72
C ALA A 549 5.91 0.95 13.51
N THR A 550 5.34 0.39 14.58
CA THR A 550 4.53 -0.83 14.54
C THR A 550 3.10 -0.53 14.96
N ILE A 551 2.16 -0.71 14.04
CA ILE A 551 0.74 -0.45 14.26
C ILE A 551 -0.04 -1.73 13.98
N THR A 552 -0.73 -2.25 14.99
CA THR A 552 -1.43 -3.53 14.91
C THR A 552 -2.92 -3.37 15.25
N ALA A 553 -3.76 -3.56 14.25
CA ALA A 553 -5.20 -3.79 14.41
C ALA A 553 -5.47 -5.30 14.35
N THR A 554 -5.73 -5.91 15.49
CA THR A 554 -5.78 -7.38 15.61
C THR A 554 -7.03 -8.01 15.01
N SER A 555 -8.15 -7.26 14.92
CA SER A 555 -9.40 -7.81 14.37
C SER A 555 -10.26 -6.84 13.53
N GLY A 556 -9.92 -5.56 13.48
CA GLY A 556 -10.60 -4.51 12.73
C GLY A 556 -9.61 -3.66 11.93
N ASP A 557 -10.00 -2.42 11.66
CA ASP A 557 -9.29 -1.55 10.72
C ASP A 557 -8.16 -0.76 11.40
N ALA A 558 -7.17 -0.38 10.60
CA ALA A 558 -6.16 0.61 10.94
C ALA A 558 -6.35 1.86 10.06
N THR A 559 -6.80 2.96 10.64
CA THR A 559 -7.01 4.24 9.94
C THR A 559 -5.99 5.28 10.39
N LEU A 560 -5.16 5.77 9.47
CA LEU A 560 -3.92 6.49 9.75
C LEU A 560 -3.73 7.67 8.76
N ASP A 561 -3.49 8.88 9.24
CA ASP A 561 -3.29 10.03 8.31
C ASP A 561 -1.97 9.93 7.54
N ALA A 562 -0.86 9.68 8.22
CA ALA A 562 0.46 9.42 7.64
C ALA A 562 1.33 8.68 8.64
N VAL A 563 2.33 7.91 8.18
CA VAL A 563 3.26 7.18 9.06
C VAL A 563 4.69 7.38 8.59
N THR A 564 5.57 7.84 9.46
CA THR A 564 6.98 8.04 9.15
C THR A 564 7.86 7.36 10.19
N ALA A 565 8.72 6.43 9.76
CA ALA A 565 9.80 5.85 10.54
C ALA A 565 11.14 6.39 10.00
N THR A 566 11.77 7.32 10.72
CA THR A 566 12.91 8.08 10.18
C THR A 566 14.13 7.20 9.89
N ALA A 567 14.49 6.31 10.82
CA ALA A 567 15.63 5.41 10.66
C ALA A 567 15.25 3.93 10.56
N GLY A 568 14.03 3.56 10.96
CA GLY A 568 13.59 2.17 11.08
C GLY A 568 12.56 1.74 10.04
N ALA A 569 11.80 0.71 10.37
CA ALA A 569 10.78 0.11 9.53
C ALA A 569 9.38 0.61 9.90
N VAL A 570 8.45 0.58 8.94
CA VAL A 570 7.02 0.72 9.20
C VAL A 570 6.37 -0.65 9.02
N ALA A 571 5.67 -1.13 10.04
CA ALA A 571 4.87 -2.35 10.00
C ALA A 571 3.43 -2.03 10.41
N ILE A 572 2.49 -2.21 9.48
CA ILE A 572 1.06 -2.00 9.74
C ILE A 572 0.33 -3.31 9.44
N ASN A 573 -0.36 -3.85 10.44
CA ASN A 573 -1.06 -5.13 10.30
C ASN A 573 -2.52 -4.99 10.74
N ALA A 574 -3.44 -5.31 9.83
CA ALA A 574 -4.89 -5.36 10.05
C ALA A 574 -5.42 -6.72 9.57
N ALA A 575 -5.00 -7.81 10.23
CA ALA A 575 -5.12 -9.18 9.69
C ALA A 575 -6.54 -9.59 9.25
N THR A 576 -7.59 -9.05 9.89
CA THR A 576 -8.99 -9.26 9.50
C THR A 576 -9.74 -7.98 9.23
N GLY A 577 -9.06 -6.84 9.06
CA GLY A 577 -9.67 -5.57 8.69
C GLY A 577 -8.92 -4.92 7.52
N ASN A 578 -9.14 -3.62 7.35
CA ASN A 578 -8.56 -2.82 6.28
C ASN A 578 -7.49 -1.87 6.82
N ILE A 579 -6.55 -1.48 5.96
CA ILE A 579 -5.61 -0.39 6.24
C ILE A 579 -6.02 0.81 5.37
N ASP A 580 -6.40 1.91 6.01
CA ASP A 580 -6.55 3.20 5.36
C ASP A 580 -5.40 4.10 5.81
N VAL A 581 -4.44 4.39 4.93
CA VAL A 581 -3.26 5.17 5.30
C VAL A 581 -2.88 6.20 4.25
N GLY A 582 -2.44 7.39 4.68
CA GLY A 582 -1.81 8.34 3.77
C GLY A 582 -0.35 8.04 3.48
N ALA A 583 0.46 9.10 3.37
CA ALA A 583 1.87 8.94 3.03
C ALA A 583 2.59 8.09 4.10
N THR A 584 3.30 7.06 3.64
CA THR A 584 4.05 6.16 4.51
C THR A 584 5.52 6.17 4.11
N THR A 585 6.42 6.58 5.00
CA THR A 585 7.86 6.66 4.73
C THR A 585 8.66 5.85 5.74
N ALA A 586 9.61 5.03 5.28
CA ALA A 586 10.48 4.23 6.13
C ALA A 586 11.96 4.37 5.74
N GLY A 587 12.80 4.64 6.74
CA GLY A 587 14.27 4.61 6.60
C GLY A 587 14.82 3.22 6.25
N THR A 588 14.02 2.17 6.44
CA THR A 588 14.32 0.80 5.99
C THR A 588 13.17 0.24 5.15
N SER A 589 12.27 -0.55 5.73
CA SER A 589 11.21 -1.28 5.02
C SER A 589 9.81 -0.84 5.41
N ILE A 590 8.87 -0.94 4.47
CA ILE A 590 7.43 -0.88 4.72
C ILE A 590 6.87 -2.29 4.58
N THR A 591 6.12 -2.75 5.58
CA THR A 591 5.30 -3.97 5.52
C THR A 591 3.86 -3.64 5.90
N MET A 592 2.93 -3.88 4.99
CA MET A 592 1.49 -3.74 5.23
C MET A 592 0.78 -5.05 4.93
N SER A 593 -0.09 -5.49 5.82
CA SER A 593 -0.88 -6.71 5.63
C SER A 593 -2.31 -6.51 6.13
N ALA A 594 -3.30 -6.66 5.24
CA ALA A 594 -4.72 -6.46 5.55
C ALA A 594 -5.64 -7.26 4.60
N GLN A 595 -6.96 -7.15 4.76
CA GLN A 595 -7.89 -7.58 3.72
C GLN A 595 -7.76 -6.68 2.48
N ASP A 596 -7.85 -5.37 2.70
CA ASP A 596 -7.67 -4.29 1.72
C ASP A 596 -6.69 -3.23 2.27
N ILE A 597 -5.95 -2.58 1.38
CA ILE A 597 -5.02 -1.50 1.71
C ILE A 597 -5.32 -0.29 0.82
N ASP A 598 -5.86 0.77 1.40
CA ASP A 598 -6.11 2.05 0.74
C ASP A 598 -5.01 3.06 1.06
N LEU A 599 -4.29 3.48 0.02
CA LEU A 599 -3.23 4.48 0.06
C LEU A 599 -3.74 5.82 -0.47
N THR A 600 -3.74 6.85 0.38
CA THR A 600 -4.00 8.24 -0.06
C THR A 600 -2.72 9.04 -0.35
N GLY A 601 -1.55 8.46 -0.10
CA GLY A 601 -0.24 9.02 -0.40
C GLY A 601 0.79 7.97 -0.80
N LYS A 602 2.03 8.40 -1.07
CA LYS A 602 3.15 7.54 -1.47
C LYS A 602 3.60 6.61 -0.34
N ALA A 603 3.86 5.35 -0.66
CA ALA A 603 4.62 4.42 0.18
C ALA A 603 6.09 4.41 -0.25
N ASP A 604 6.99 4.93 0.59
CA ASP A 604 8.40 5.15 0.28
C ASP A 604 9.33 4.45 1.28
N ALA A 605 9.98 3.38 0.86
CA ALA A 605 10.91 2.60 1.65
C ALA A 605 12.33 2.69 1.08
N THR A 606 13.35 2.80 1.94
CA THR A 606 14.74 2.74 1.48
C THR A 606 15.13 1.33 1.00
N THR A 607 14.60 0.27 1.63
CA THR A 607 14.91 -1.14 1.32
C THR A 607 13.74 -1.85 0.65
N THR A 608 12.75 -2.34 1.39
CA THR A 608 11.66 -3.16 0.81
C THR A 608 10.32 -2.54 1.10
N ALA A 609 9.48 -2.39 0.08
CA ALA A 609 8.05 -2.10 0.25
C ALA A 609 7.25 -3.37 -0.06
N MET A 610 6.66 -3.98 0.97
CA MET A 610 5.86 -5.20 0.85
C MET A 610 4.43 -4.93 1.32
N LEU A 611 3.48 -4.90 0.39
CA LEU A 611 2.06 -4.64 0.65
C LEU A 611 1.28 -5.89 0.28
N THR A 612 0.50 -6.42 1.23
CA THR A 612 -0.25 -7.66 1.08
C THR A 612 -1.73 -7.42 1.38
N ALA A 613 -2.53 -7.30 0.33
CA ALA A 613 -3.99 -7.40 0.40
C ALA A 613 -4.38 -8.88 0.26
N THR A 614 -4.92 -9.46 1.34
CA THR A 614 -5.22 -10.89 1.42
C THR A 614 -6.55 -11.26 0.78
N VAL A 615 -7.47 -10.30 0.63
CA VAL A 615 -8.81 -10.52 0.08
C VAL A 615 -9.09 -9.62 -1.12
N GLY A 616 -9.01 -8.29 -0.97
CA GLY A 616 -9.26 -7.34 -2.05
C GLY A 616 -7.97 -6.79 -2.64
N ASP A 617 -7.72 -5.49 -2.53
CA ASP A 617 -6.72 -4.79 -3.31
C ASP A 617 -5.80 -3.86 -2.51
N VAL A 618 -4.72 -3.44 -3.17
CA VAL A 618 -3.90 -2.29 -2.78
C VAL A 618 -4.34 -1.13 -3.66
N SER A 619 -5.11 -0.21 -3.11
CA SER A 619 -5.89 0.76 -3.86
C SER A 619 -5.46 2.20 -3.56
N SER A 620 -5.74 3.11 -4.50
CA SER A 620 -5.70 4.55 -4.26
C SER A 620 -6.83 5.25 -5.00
N THR A 621 -7.54 6.14 -4.29
CA THR A 621 -8.53 7.05 -4.90
C THR A 621 -7.91 8.12 -5.80
N GLY A 622 -6.58 8.29 -5.73
CA GLY A 622 -5.79 9.21 -6.54
C GLY A 622 -4.77 8.46 -7.41
N ALA A 623 -3.50 8.86 -7.28
CA ALA A 623 -2.36 8.17 -7.87
C ALA A 623 -1.81 7.17 -6.86
N LEU A 624 -1.49 5.96 -7.32
CA LEU A 624 -0.84 4.94 -6.50
C LEU A 624 0.67 5.03 -6.70
N GLU A 625 1.42 5.37 -5.65
CA GLU A 625 2.88 5.50 -5.70
C GLU A 625 3.54 4.60 -4.65
N ILE A 626 4.39 3.68 -5.12
CA ILE A 626 5.14 2.75 -4.26
C ILE A 626 6.60 2.73 -4.67
N GLU A 627 7.50 2.98 -3.73
CA GLU A 627 8.95 2.99 -3.94
C GLU A 627 9.68 2.16 -2.90
N GLY A 628 10.69 1.41 -3.36
CA GLY A 628 11.57 0.58 -2.56
C GLY A 628 12.93 0.39 -3.24
N SER A 629 13.92 -0.16 -2.55
CA SER A 629 14.96 -0.93 -3.26
C SER A 629 14.35 -2.13 -3.96
N ALA A 630 13.44 -2.86 -3.32
CA ALA A 630 12.59 -3.90 -3.94
C ALA A 630 11.12 -3.68 -3.55
N VAL A 631 10.19 -4.08 -4.42
CA VAL A 631 8.75 -3.90 -4.20
C VAL A 631 8.01 -5.20 -4.40
N THR A 632 7.07 -5.51 -3.51
CA THR A 632 6.15 -6.64 -3.65
C THR A 632 4.74 -6.19 -3.30
N VAL A 633 3.81 -6.39 -4.23
CA VAL A 633 2.39 -6.13 -4.04
C VAL A 633 1.63 -7.43 -4.27
N SER A 634 1.21 -8.06 -3.17
CA SER A 634 0.36 -9.24 -3.19
C SER A 634 -1.10 -8.82 -3.10
N GLY A 635 -1.88 -9.24 -4.08
CA GLY A 635 -3.22 -8.71 -4.38
C GLY A 635 -3.20 -7.80 -5.61
N PRO A 636 -4.34 -7.56 -6.27
CA PRO A 636 -4.45 -6.55 -7.32
C PRO A 636 -4.08 -5.16 -6.79
N ALA A 637 -3.34 -4.38 -7.58
CA ALA A 637 -3.09 -2.96 -7.35
C ALA A 637 -4.06 -2.12 -8.20
N LEU A 638 -4.79 -1.20 -7.59
CA LEU A 638 -5.81 -0.38 -8.25
C LEU A 638 -5.55 1.11 -8.05
N ALA A 639 -5.35 1.85 -9.14
CA ALA A 639 -5.26 3.30 -9.15
C ALA A 639 -6.45 3.90 -9.90
N ALA A 640 -7.07 4.93 -9.33
CA ALA A 640 -8.07 5.73 -10.04
C ALA A 640 -7.45 6.50 -11.21
N THR A 641 -6.25 7.06 -10.99
CA THR A 641 -5.47 7.83 -11.98
C THR A 641 -4.22 7.06 -12.40
N ASP A 642 -3.02 7.54 -12.05
CA ASP A 642 -1.74 6.95 -12.42
C ASP A 642 -1.27 5.92 -11.36
N ALA A 643 -0.53 4.90 -11.80
CA ALA A 643 0.17 3.98 -10.91
C ALA A 643 1.68 4.01 -11.22
N THR A 644 2.50 4.40 -10.24
CA THR A 644 3.96 4.43 -10.35
C THR A 644 4.57 3.51 -9.31
N ILE A 645 5.26 2.46 -9.76
CA ILE A 645 5.90 1.47 -8.88
C ILE A 645 7.38 1.37 -9.24
N THR A 646 8.25 1.73 -8.29
CA THR A 646 9.69 1.86 -8.54
C THR A 646 10.50 0.99 -7.57
N ALA A 647 11.40 0.19 -8.12
CA ALA A 647 12.46 -0.49 -7.40
C ALA A 647 13.82 0.10 -7.81
N THR A 648 14.54 0.69 -6.85
CA THR A 648 15.81 1.37 -7.11
C THR A 648 17.00 0.42 -7.27
N ALA A 649 16.88 -0.86 -6.87
CA ALA A 649 17.95 -1.85 -7.00
C ALA A 649 17.48 -3.29 -7.24
N GLY A 650 16.50 -3.76 -6.48
CA GLY A 650 15.94 -5.12 -6.52
C GLY A 650 14.79 -5.28 -7.51
N ALA A 651 14.09 -6.41 -7.37
CA ALA A 651 12.97 -6.79 -8.22
C ALA A 651 11.64 -6.14 -7.79
N ILE A 652 10.68 -6.14 -8.71
CA ILE A 652 9.28 -5.79 -8.49
C ILE A 652 8.44 -7.05 -8.75
N ALA A 653 7.56 -7.41 -7.83
CA ALA A 653 6.59 -8.50 -8.01
C ALA A 653 5.17 -8.00 -7.72
N ILE A 654 4.25 -8.09 -8.67
CA ILE A 654 2.88 -7.58 -8.54
C ILE A 654 1.86 -8.54 -9.18
N ASN A 655 0.82 -8.94 -8.45
CA ASN A 655 -0.16 -9.89 -8.99
C ASN A 655 -0.95 -9.34 -10.19
N ALA A 656 -1.38 -8.08 -10.12
CA ALA A 656 -2.05 -7.36 -11.21
C ALA A 656 -2.01 -5.85 -10.93
N VAL A 657 -2.05 -5.01 -11.97
CA VAL A 657 -2.11 -3.55 -11.84
C VAL A 657 -3.17 -2.98 -12.76
N THR A 658 -4.06 -2.14 -12.23
CA THR A 658 -5.06 -1.41 -13.01
C THR A 658 -4.99 0.07 -12.70
N ALA A 659 -4.83 0.90 -13.72
CA ALA A 659 -4.94 2.36 -13.67
C ALA A 659 -6.14 2.78 -14.52
N THR A 660 -7.25 3.15 -13.88
CA THR A 660 -8.56 3.27 -14.56
C THR A 660 -8.57 4.35 -15.63
N THR A 661 -7.97 5.51 -15.33
CA THR A 661 -7.95 6.66 -16.24
C THR A 661 -6.53 7.10 -16.64
N GLY A 662 -5.53 6.73 -15.86
CA GLY A 662 -4.14 7.19 -16.01
C GLY A 662 -3.19 6.19 -16.64
N ALA A 663 -1.90 6.42 -16.42
CA ALA A 663 -0.79 5.61 -16.91
C ALA A 663 -0.27 4.65 -15.83
N ILE A 664 0.40 3.58 -16.25
CA ILE A 664 1.15 2.66 -15.39
C ILE A 664 2.62 2.80 -15.74
N ALA A 665 3.45 3.13 -14.76
CA ALA A 665 4.90 3.16 -14.86
C ALA A 665 5.51 2.20 -13.83
N ILE A 666 6.20 1.15 -14.30
CA ILE A 666 6.87 0.17 -13.44
C ILE A 666 8.35 0.14 -13.79
N ASN A 667 9.22 0.50 -12.85
CA ASN A 667 10.65 0.66 -13.12
C ASN A 667 11.51 -0.07 -12.09
N ALA A 668 12.21 -1.12 -12.49
CA ALA A 668 13.19 -1.83 -11.68
C ALA A 668 14.60 -1.53 -12.20
N ALA A 669 15.32 -0.60 -11.56
CA ALA A 669 16.57 -0.06 -12.11
C ALA A 669 17.66 -1.11 -12.34
N THR A 670 17.79 -2.10 -11.44
CA THR A 670 18.73 -3.21 -11.57
C THR A 670 18.14 -4.59 -11.27
N GLY A 671 16.81 -4.72 -11.21
CA GLY A 671 16.13 -5.99 -10.97
C GLY A 671 15.19 -6.39 -12.11
N SER A 672 14.42 -7.45 -11.88
CA SER A 672 13.35 -7.90 -12.79
C SER A 672 12.00 -7.32 -12.37
N ILE A 673 11.06 -7.28 -13.31
CA ILE A 673 9.64 -7.04 -13.07
C ILE A 673 8.92 -8.37 -13.29
N ASP A 674 8.19 -8.86 -12.29
CA ASP A 674 7.18 -9.92 -12.43
C ASP A 674 5.81 -9.28 -12.20
N VAL A 675 4.98 -9.28 -13.24
CA VAL A 675 3.66 -8.66 -13.20
C VAL A 675 2.61 -9.52 -13.90
N GLY A 676 1.46 -9.69 -13.27
CA GLY A 676 0.31 -10.32 -13.92
C GLY A 676 -0.42 -9.37 -14.88
N THR A 677 -1.75 -9.39 -14.83
CA THR A 677 -2.58 -8.56 -15.72
C THR A 677 -2.32 -7.09 -15.47
N THR A 678 -2.05 -6.33 -16.54
CA THR A 678 -1.77 -4.89 -16.47
C THR A 678 -2.76 -4.12 -17.34
N THR A 679 -3.54 -3.21 -16.78
CA THR A 679 -4.56 -2.44 -17.54
C THR A 679 -4.43 -0.94 -17.26
N ALA A 680 -4.07 -0.15 -18.26
CA ALA A 680 -3.96 1.31 -18.16
C ALA A 680 -4.96 2.03 -19.07
N GLY A 681 -5.64 3.05 -18.54
CA GLY A 681 -6.49 3.95 -19.32
C GLY A 681 -5.71 4.69 -20.42
N THR A 682 -4.43 5.01 -20.18
CA THR A 682 -3.57 5.69 -21.15
C THR A 682 -2.38 4.85 -21.60
N SER A 683 -1.32 4.71 -20.83
CA SER A 683 -0.06 4.08 -21.27
C SER A 683 0.51 3.14 -20.23
N ILE A 684 1.25 2.13 -20.70
CA ILE A 684 2.08 1.25 -19.87
C ILE A 684 3.54 1.52 -20.24
N THR A 685 4.37 1.84 -19.25
CA THR A 685 5.83 1.89 -19.39
C THR A 685 6.46 0.95 -18.37
N MET A 686 7.28 0.01 -18.85
CA MET A 686 8.03 -0.90 -18.00
C MET A 686 9.51 -0.88 -18.39
N SER A 687 10.41 -0.81 -17.40
CA SER A 687 11.85 -0.84 -17.62
C SER A 687 12.52 -1.67 -16.52
N ALA A 688 13.28 -2.70 -16.93
CA ALA A 688 13.96 -3.62 -16.01
C ALA A 688 15.13 -4.35 -16.67
N GLN A 689 15.84 -5.20 -15.93
CA GLN A 689 16.75 -6.18 -16.53
C GLN A 689 15.97 -7.24 -17.32
N ASP A 690 14.90 -7.76 -16.69
CA ASP A 690 13.96 -8.74 -17.22
C ASP A 690 12.52 -8.31 -16.90
N ILE A 691 11.57 -8.58 -17.79
CA ILE A 691 10.15 -8.29 -17.60
C ILE A 691 9.37 -9.57 -17.85
N ASP A 692 8.86 -10.19 -16.79
CA ASP A 692 7.97 -11.34 -16.83
C ASP A 692 6.52 -10.89 -16.76
N LEU A 693 5.74 -11.20 -17.80
CA LEU A 693 4.31 -10.96 -17.90
C LEU A 693 3.56 -12.27 -17.67
N ALA A 694 2.88 -12.40 -16.53
CA ALA A 694 2.02 -13.55 -16.24
C ALA A 694 0.58 -13.39 -16.80
N GLY A 695 0.21 -12.19 -17.28
CA GLY A 695 -1.11 -11.89 -17.81
C GLY A 695 -1.10 -10.89 -18.97
N LYS A 696 -2.30 -10.57 -19.49
CA LYS A 696 -2.48 -9.62 -20.59
C LYS A 696 -2.15 -8.19 -20.16
N SER A 697 -1.44 -7.45 -21.02
CA SER A 697 -1.19 -6.02 -20.87
C SER A 697 -2.06 -5.19 -21.83
N THR A 698 -2.90 -4.29 -21.31
CA THR A 698 -3.83 -3.46 -22.11
C THR A 698 -3.62 -1.97 -21.83
N ALA A 699 -3.46 -1.15 -22.88
CA ALA A 699 -3.30 0.31 -22.75
C ALA A 699 -4.07 1.12 -23.80
N GLY A 700 -4.71 2.22 -23.41
CA GLY A 700 -5.48 3.05 -24.36
C GLY A 700 -4.65 3.71 -25.48
N THR A 701 -3.38 4.02 -25.23
CA THR A 701 -2.51 4.83 -26.13
C THR A 701 -1.21 4.15 -26.51
N SER A 702 -0.45 3.59 -25.55
CA SER A 702 0.84 2.97 -25.82
C SER A 702 1.27 1.98 -24.74
N ALA A 703 2.02 0.95 -25.15
CA ALA A 703 2.74 0.06 -24.26
C ALA A 703 4.22 0.04 -24.67
N ALA A 704 5.10 0.51 -23.80
CA ALA A 704 6.55 0.57 -24.00
C ALA A 704 7.26 -0.28 -22.93
N LEU A 705 7.80 -1.43 -23.33
CA LEU A 705 8.50 -2.36 -22.45
C LEU A 705 9.98 -2.42 -22.85
N THR A 706 10.87 -2.23 -21.87
CA THR A 706 12.33 -2.23 -22.08
C THR A 706 13.01 -3.22 -21.13
N ALA A 707 13.42 -4.37 -21.65
CA ALA A 707 14.36 -5.27 -21.00
C ALA A 707 15.78 -4.87 -21.41
N THR A 708 16.57 -4.41 -20.43
CA THR A 708 17.90 -3.83 -20.66
C THR A 708 19.00 -4.87 -20.82
N VAL A 709 18.83 -6.05 -20.22
CA VAL A 709 19.84 -7.13 -20.22
C VAL A 709 19.26 -8.43 -20.76
N GLY A 710 18.13 -8.90 -20.23
CA GLY A 710 17.51 -10.15 -20.66
C GLY A 710 16.24 -9.94 -21.46
N ASP A 711 15.13 -10.49 -20.98
CA ASP A 711 13.95 -10.75 -21.82
C ASP A 711 12.69 -10.03 -21.33
N ILE A 712 11.79 -9.79 -22.28
CA ILE A 712 10.36 -9.62 -22.03
C ILE A 712 9.74 -11.01 -22.22
N SER A 713 9.38 -11.69 -21.13
CA SER A 713 8.97 -13.10 -21.14
C SER A 713 7.54 -13.34 -20.64
N SER A 714 6.96 -14.48 -21.05
CA SER A 714 5.77 -15.07 -20.42
C SER A 714 5.92 -16.58 -20.35
N THR A 715 5.56 -17.19 -19.22
CA THR A 715 5.47 -18.65 -19.07
C THR A 715 4.24 -19.25 -19.75
N SER A 716 3.41 -18.42 -20.38
CA SER A 716 2.24 -18.81 -21.15
C SER A 716 2.19 -18.00 -22.45
N ASN A 717 1.02 -17.43 -22.79
CA ASN A 717 0.91 -16.47 -23.87
C ASN A 717 1.48 -15.11 -23.41
N LEU A 718 2.21 -14.45 -24.31
CA LEU A 718 2.55 -13.05 -24.14
C LEU A 718 1.56 -12.20 -24.93
N GLU A 719 0.60 -11.57 -24.24
CA GLU A 719 -0.47 -10.79 -24.88
C GLU A 719 -0.37 -9.29 -24.52
N ILE A 720 -0.20 -8.45 -25.53
CA ILE A 720 -0.17 -6.99 -25.40
C ILE A 720 -1.15 -6.36 -26.40
N GLU A 721 -2.08 -5.57 -25.88
CA GLU A 721 -3.04 -4.78 -26.66
C GLU A 721 -2.92 -3.30 -26.29
N ALA A 722 -2.47 -2.46 -27.21
CA ALA A 722 -2.30 -1.04 -26.92
C ALA A 722 -2.58 -0.16 -28.14
N GLY A 723 -2.70 1.17 -27.95
CA GLY A 723 -2.73 2.08 -29.10
C GLY A 723 -1.50 1.90 -30.00
N SER A 724 -0.30 1.85 -29.42
CA SER A 724 0.97 1.49 -30.08
C SER A 724 1.82 0.61 -29.17
N ILE A 725 2.69 -0.23 -29.73
CA ILE A 725 3.52 -1.16 -28.97
C ILE A 725 5.00 -0.93 -29.31
N SER A 726 5.84 -0.78 -28.30
CA SER A 726 7.29 -0.68 -28.45
C SER A 726 8.00 -1.61 -27.46
N LEU A 727 8.79 -2.54 -28.00
CA LEU A 727 9.49 -3.57 -27.25
C LEU A 727 11.00 -3.42 -27.50
N ILE A 728 11.76 -3.30 -26.41
CA ILE A 728 13.23 -3.24 -26.43
C ILE A 728 13.75 -4.40 -25.60
N GLY A 729 14.66 -5.19 -26.19
CA GLY A 729 15.12 -6.47 -25.63
C GLY A 729 14.52 -7.68 -26.36
N ARG A 730 14.95 -8.88 -25.99
CA ARG A 730 14.42 -10.13 -26.56
C ARG A 730 13.03 -10.40 -25.99
N VAL A 731 12.10 -10.86 -26.82
CA VAL A 731 10.72 -11.22 -26.42
C VAL A 731 10.55 -12.73 -26.52
N THR A 732 10.12 -13.38 -25.45
CA THR A 732 9.98 -14.85 -25.41
C THR A 732 8.63 -15.25 -24.80
N ALA A 733 7.86 -16.08 -25.48
CA ALA A 733 6.67 -16.72 -24.89
C ALA A 733 6.80 -18.24 -24.92
N ALA A 734 6.32 -18.89 -23.85
CA ALA A 734 6.23 -20.34 -23.81
C ALA A 734 5.31 -20.86 -24.94
N THR A 735 4.15 -20.22 -25.12
CA THR A 735 3.18 -20.55 -26.17
C THR A 735 3.14 -19.45 -27.22
N ASP A 736 2.08 -18.65 -27.28
CA ASP A 736 1.87 -17.68 -28.37
C ASP A 736 2.36 -16.28 -27.97
N VAL A 737 2.86 -15.52 -28.94
CA VAL A 737 3.08 -14.07 -28.83
C VAL A 737 1.95 -13.36 -29.57
N LEU A 738 1.11 -12.60 -28.86
CA LEU A 738 -0.04 -11.88 -29.42
C LEU A 738 0.13 -10.37 -29.20
N LEU A 739 0.41 -9.64 -30.27
CA LEU A 739 0.58 -8.19 -30.24
C LEU A 739 -0.51 -7.50 -31.06
N THR A 740 -1.30 -6.63 -30.45
CA THR A 740 -2.36 -5.89 -31.13
C THR A 740 -2.20 -4.38 -30.91
N ALA A 741 -1.84 -3.65 -31.96
CA ALA A 741 -1.84 -2.19 -31.98
C ALA A 741 -3.16 -1.65 -32.56
N LEU A 742 -3.88 -0.87 -31.76
CA LEU A 742 -5.23 -0.36 -32.08
C LEU A 742 -5.19 0.83 -33.04
N THR A 743 -4.25 1.77 -32.84
CA THR A 743 -4.21 3.05 -33.56
C THR A 743 -2.87 3.34 -34.23
N GLY A 744 -1.76 2.88 -33.67
CA GLY A 744 -0.40 3.06 -34.13
C GLY A 744 0.26 1.77 -34.61
N GLY A 745 1.58 1.68 -34.46
CA GLY A 745 2.39 0.55 -34.93
C GLY A 745 2.89 -0.37 -33.81
N ILE A 746 3.54 -1.46 -34.23
CA ILE A 746 4.28 -2.39 -33.39
C ILE A 746 5.75 -2.28 -33.75
N SER A 747 6.62 -2.03 -32.78
CA SER A 747 8.07 -2.01 -32.95
C SER A 747 8.74 -2.95 -31.96
N SER A 748 9.66 -3.80 -32.43
CA SER A 748 10.53 -4.63 -31.59
C SER A 748 11.96 -4.55 -32.09
N THR A 749 12.89 -4.13 -31.24
CA THR A 749 14.32 -4.05 -31.59
C THR A 749 15.07 -5.37 -31.35
N GLY A 750 14.57 -6.24 -30.47
CA GLY A 750 15.10 -7.58 -30.26
C GLY A 750 14.34 -8.66 -31.01
N SER A 751 14.80 -9.90 -30.85
CA SER A 751 14.17 -11.11 -31.41
C SER A 751 12.86 -11.43 -30.70
N ILE A 752 11.84 -11.90 -31.43
CA ILE A 752 10.59 -12.41 -30.87
C ILE A 752 10.54 -13.93 -31.07
N MET A 753 10.37 -14.68 -29.99
CA MET A 753 10.35 -16.15 -30.00
C MET A 753 9.10 -16.72 -29.33
N ALA A 754 8.41 -17.61 -30.02
CA ALA A 754 7.30 -18.42 -29.51
C ALA A 754 7.70 -19.90 -29.47
N THR A 755 8.04 -20.41 -28.28
CA THR A 755 8.72 -21.70 -28.14
C THR A 755 7.86 -22.92 -28.44
N LEU A 756 6.53 -22.82 -28.30
CA LEU A 756 5.58 -23.90 -28.59
C LEU A 756 4.33 -23.40 -29.35
N GLY A 757 4.35 -22.15 -29.83
CA GLY A 757 3.18 -21.46 -30.35
C GLY A 757 3.43 -20.59 -31.57
N ASP A 758 2.46 -19.73 -31.82
CA ASP A 758 2.41 -18.79 -32.94
C ASP A 758 2.96 -17.42 -32.56
N ILE A 759 3.47 -16.67 -33.55
CA ILE A 759 3.69 -15.23 -33.43
C ILE A 759 2.61 -14.52 -34.23
N VAL A 760 1.76 -13.75 -33.56
CA VAL A 760 0.66 -13.00 -34.17
C VAL A 760 0.82 -11.51 -33.82
N ALA A 761 1.03 -10.68 -34.84
CA ALA A 761 1.09 -9.23 -34.70
C ALA A 761 0.09 -8.54 -35.62
N ASN A 762 -0.77 -7.67 -35.07
CA ASN A 762 -1.78 -6.93 -35.82
C ASN A 762 -1.68 -5.43 -35.52
N ALA A 763 -1.38 -4.62 -36.54
CA ALA A 763 -1.30 -3.18 -36.48
C ALA A 763 -1.98 -2.56 -37.72
N ALA A 764 -3.29 -2.80 -37.89
CA ALA A 764 -4.01 -2.44 -39.12
C ALA A 764 -3.84 -0.96 -39.55
N ASN A 765 -3.63 -0.06 -38.59
CA ASN A 765 -3.49 1.38 -38.80
C ASN A 765 -2.04 1.90 -38.73
N GLY A 766 -1.04 1.05 -38.52
CA GLY A 766 0.36 1.46 -38.36
C GLY A 766 1.39 0.42 -38.81
N PRO A 767 2.69 0.76 -38.81
CA PRO A 767 3.72 -0.16 -39.24
C PRO A 767 3.97 -1.28 -38.21
N ILE A 768 4.35 -2.46 -38.69
CA ILE A 768 5.01 -3.50 -37.91
C ILE A 768 6.48 -3.49 -38.29
N ALA A 769 7.37 -3.22 -37.34
CA ALA A 769 8.82 -3.25 -37.53
C ALA A 769 9.47 -4.14 -36.47
N VAL A 770 9.96 -5.31 -36.89
CA VAL A 770 10.53 -6.34 -35.99
C VAL A 770 11.91 -6.75 -36.50
N ASN A 771 12.76 -7.27 -35.61
CA ASN A 771 14.10 -7.72 -35.98
C ASN A 771 14.11 -9.20 -36.40
N ASP A 772 14.30 -10.11 -35.44
CA ASP A 772 14.27 -11.56 -35.66
C ASP A 772 12.96 -12.16 -35.15
N LEU A 773 12.48 -13.23 -35.78
CA LEU A 773 11.27 -13.96 -35.41
C LEU A 773 11.54 -15.46 -35.41
N GLU A 774 11.07 -16.18 -34.40
CA GLU A 774 11.13 -17.64 -34.37
C GLU A 774 9.85 -18.22 -33.75
N ALA A 775 9.04 -18.90 -34.55
CA ALA A 775 7.84 -19.57 -34.08
C ALA A 775 7.91 -21.07 -34.38
N THR A 776 7.59 -21.89 -33.38
CA THR A 776 7.49 -23.36 -33.58
C THR A 776 6.25 -23.75 -34.37
N LYS A 777 5.29 -22.84 -34.53
CA LYS A 777 4.15 -22.95 -35.42
C LYS A 777 4.15 -21.81 -36.44
N ASP A 778 3.12 -20.98 -36.49
CA ASP A 778 2.91 -20.01 -37.55
C ASP A 778 3.40 -18.60 -37.16
N ILE A 779 3.81 -17.82 -38.17
CA ILE A 779 4.04 -16.37 -38.03
C ILE A 779 2.97 -15.64 -38.83
N ARG A 780 2.19 -14.76 -38.20
CA ARG A 780 1.17 -13.92 -38.84
C ARG A 780 1.35 -12.45 -38.48
N LEU A 781 1.81 -11.64 -39.43
CA LEU A 781 1.97 -10.19 -39.28
C LEU A 781 1.01 -9.46 -40.22
N VAL A 782 0.15 -8.60 -39.68
CA VAL A 782 -0.78 -7.78 -40.47
C VAL A 782 -0.64 -6.33 -40.04
N GLY A 783 -0.06 -5.49 -40.88
CA GLY A 783 0.22 -4.08 -40.56
C GLY A 783 -0.17 -3.13 -41.68
N GLY A 784 -0.14 -1.83 -41.43
CA GLY A 784 -0.12 -0.81 -42.48
C GLY A 784 1.07 -1.02 -43.42
N SER A 785 2.26 -1.22 -42.85
CA SER A 785 3.44 -1.80 -43.50
C SER A 785 4.06 -2.86 -42.60
N VAL A 786 4.82 -3.80 -43.17
CA VAL A 786 5.48 -4.87 -42.40
C VAL A 786 6.96 -4.89 -42.75
N SER A 787 7.83 -4.86 -41.75
CA SER A 787 9.28 -4.91 -41.92
C SER A 787 9.88 -5.93 -40.95
N VAL A 788 10.61 -6.91 -41.49
CA VAL A 788 11.43 -7.87 -40.76
C VAL A 788 12.89 -7.58 -41.10
N ALA A 789 13.63 -6.96 -40.19
CA ALA A 789 15.00 -6.53 -40.45
C ALA A 789 16.02 -7.68 -40.44
N GLY A 790 15.82 -8.67 -39.56
CA GLY A 790 16.68 -9.82 -39.36
C GLY A 790 16.11 -11.10 -39.96
N THR A 791 16.21 -12.22 -39.23
CA THR A 791 15.75 -13.54 -39.66
C THR A 791 14.41 -13.91 -39.03
N GLY A 792 13.42 -14.29 -39.84
CA GLY A 792 12.17 -14.90 -39.43
C GLY A 792 12.08 -16.38 -39.83
N THR A 793 11.79 -17.25 -38.87
CA THR A 793 11.60 -18.68 -39.10
C THR A 793 10.27 -19.13 -38.50
N ALA A 794 9.32 -19.50 -39.36
CA ALA A 794 8.10 -20.20 -38.96
C ALA A 794 8.30 -21.70 -39.21
N HIS A 795 8.15 -22.53 -38.19
CA HIS A 795 8.18 -23.98 -38.36
C HIS A 795 6.87 -24.54 -38.94
N GLY A 796 5.80 -23.73 -38.97
CA GLY A 796 4.59 -23.94 -39.77
C GLY A 796 4.60 -23.04 -41.00
N SER A 797 3.55 -22.22 -41.14
CA SER A 797 3.36 -21.25 -42.22
C SER A 797 3.72 -19.83 -41.78
N ALA A 798 4.06 -18.99 -42.74
CA ALA A 798 4.30 -17.58 -42.51
C ALA A 798 3.39 -16.72 -43.37
N PHE A 799 2.70 -15.76 -42.78
CA PHE A 799 1.79 -14.84 -43.44
C PHE A 799 2.14 -13.40 -43.05
N LEU A 800 2.61 -12.60 -44.01
CA LEU A 800 2.89 -11.17 -43.81
C LEU A 800 2.01 -10.37 -44.75
N GLN A 801 1.24 -9.43 -44.20
CA GLN A 801 0.35 -8.57 -44.97
C GLN A 801 0.55 -7.09 -44.62
N ALA A 802 0.88 -6.29 -45.64
CA ALA A 802 0.85 -4.84 -45.59
C ALA A 802 -0.46 -4.34 -46.24
N LEU A 803 -1.27 -3.61 -45.47
CA LEU A 803 -2.58 -3.12 -45.92
C LEU A 803 -2.48 -1.85 -46.78
N THR A 804 -1.53 -0.97 -46.48
CA THR A 804 -1.38 0.35 -47.13
C THR A 804 0.02 0.64 -47.66
N GLY A 805 1.05 -0.05 -47.19
CA GLY A 805 2.44 0.18 -47.52
C GLY A 805 3.17 -1.10 -47.93
N ASN A 806 4.46 -1.14 -47.62
CA ASN A 806 5.37 -2.16 -48.13
C ASN A 806 5.51 -3.37 -47.20
N VAL A 807 5.88 -4.51 -47.77
CA VAL A 807 6.47 -5.64 -47.03
C VAL A 807 7.98 -5.61 -47.27
N THR A 808 8.78 -5.44 -46.22
CA THR A 808 10.25 -5.39 -46.29
C THR A 808 10.86 -6.54 -45.51
N ILE A 809 11.75 -7.31 -46.13
CA ILE A 809 12.49 -8.40 -45.49
C ILE A 809 13.96 -8.12 -45.72
N GLY A 810 14.60 -7.47 -44.74
CA GLY A 810 16.00 -7.06 -44.81
C GLY A 810 16.99 -8.22 -44.65
N GLY A 811 16.66 -9.20 -43.81
CA GLY A 811 17.45 -10.41 -43.60
C GLY A 811 16.87 -11.60 -44.36
N SER A 812 16.21 -12.53 -43.65
CA SER A 812 15.53 -13.64 -44.30
C SER A 812 14.22 -14.08 -43.67
N MET A 813 13.28 -14.61 -44.44
CA MET A 813 12.06 -15.27 -43.93
C MET A 813 11.96 -16.70 -44.44
N SER A 814 11.69 -17.66 -43.57
CA SER A 814 11.54 -19.08 -43.92
C SER A 814 10.29 -19.69 -43.30
N ALA A 815 9.52 -20.43 -44.10
CA ALA A 815 8.43 -21.31 -43.63
C ALA A 815 8.84 -22.79 -43.78
N MET A 816 9.21 -23.43 -42.68
CA MET A 816 9.77 -24.79 -42.69
C MET A 816 8.72 -25.91 -42.72
N GLY A 817 7.46 -25.62 -42.38
CA GLY A 817 6.40 -26.65 -42.34
C GLY A 817 5.18 -26.34 -43.19
N GLY A 818 5.17 -25.22 -43.90
CA GLY A 818 4.02 -24.75 -44.64
C GLY A 818 4.35 -23.69 -45.67
N THR A 819 3.35 -22.89 -46.02
CA THR A 819 3.42 -21.86 -47.06
C THR A 819 3.99 -20.56 -46.50
N LEU A 820 4.76 -19.83 -47.32
CA LEU A 820 5.10 -18.44 -47.07
C LEU A 820 4.22 -17.54 -47.93
N VAL A 821 3.35 -16.73 -47.34
CA VAL A 821 2.48 -15.76 -48.01
C VAL A 821 2.91 -14.34 -47.66
N LEU A 822 3.21 -13.53 -48.68
CA LEU A 822 3.50 -12.11 -48.56
C LEU A 822 2.47 -11.32 -49.38
N ASN A 823 1.69 -10.46 -48.74
CA ASN A 823 0.68 -9.64 -49.40
C ASN A 823 0.95 -8.15 -49.17
N ALA A 824 1.38 -7.44 -50.20
CA ALA A 824 1.53 -6.00 -50.28
C ALA A 824 0.75 -5.46 -51.48
N SER A 825 -0.54 -5.77 -51.62
CA SER A 825 -1.33 -5.35 -52.79
C SER A 825 -1.27 -3.84 -53.04
N ASN A 826 -1.20 -3.00 -52.00
CA ASN A 826 -1.10 -1.54 -52.18
C ASN A 826 0.32 -0.97 -52.12
N GLY A 827 1.37 -1.81 -52.05
CA GLY A 827 2.75 -1.35 -51.91
C GLY A 827 3.78 -2.31 -52.52
N SER A 828 5.04 -2.00 -52.30
CA SER A 828 6.15 -2.79 -52.83
C SER A 828 6.57 -3.88 -51.84
N ALA A 829 7.07 -5.01 -52.35
CA ALA A 829 7.81 -5.98 -51.58
C ALA A 829 9.31 -5.81 -51.81
N LEU A 830 10.06 -5.48 -50.76
CA LEU A 830 11.51 -5.32 -50.78
C LEU A 830 12.13 -6.52 -50.04
N LEU A 831 12.63 -7.48 -50.79
CA LEU A 831 12.98 -8.80 -50.26
C LEU A 831 14.46 -9.09 -50.44
N ASN A 832 15.14 -9.45 -49.37
CA ASN A 832 16.47 -10.03 -49.43
C ASN A 832 16.37 -11.54 -49.65
N ARG A 833 16.18 -12.35 -48.60
CA ARG A 833 16.04 -13.80 -48.74
C ARG A 833 14.70 -14.31 -48.22
N ILE A 834 13.97 -15.06 -49.03
CA ILE A 834 12.72 -15.70 -48.59
C ILE A 834 12.68 -17.16 -49.00
N GLY A 835 11.98 -18.00 -48.24
CA GLY A 835 11.75 -19.37 -48.66
C GLY A 835 10.69 -20.13 -47.88
N ALA A 836 10.25 -21.23 -48.46
CA ALA A 836 9.35 -22.19 -47.83
C ALA A 836 9.70 -23.61 -48.30
N LEU A 837 9.44 -24.62 -47.48
CA LEU A 837 9.51 -26.02 -47.92
C LEU A 837 8.30 -26.43 -48.80
N SER A 838 7.24 -25.64 -48.81
CA SER A 838 6.10 -25.79 -49.74
C SER A 838 6.02 -24.57 -50.65
N ASP A 839 4.83 -23.96 -50.77
CA ASP A 839 4.60 -22.81 -51.64
C ASP A 839 5.13 -21.49 -51.06
N VAL A 840 5.58 -20.62 -51.94
CA VAL A 840 5.86 -19.21 -51.66
C VAL A 840 4.92 -18.35 -52.52
N MET A 841 4.01 -17.61 -51.90
CA MET A 841 3.00 -16.79 -52.56
C MET A 841 3.22 -15.30 -52.28
N LEU A 842 3.39 -14.50 -53.33
CA LEU A 842 3.54 -13.06 -53.25
C LEU A 842 2.40 -12.38 -54.00
N THR A 843 1.67 -11.47 -53.35
CA THR A 843 0.72 -10.55 -53.98
C THR A 843 1.20 -9.13 -53.75
N VAL A 844 1.74 -8.45 -54.76
CA VAL A 844 2.48 -7.18 -54.58
C VAL A 844 2.21 -6.19 -55.71
N ALA A 845 2.31 -4.89 -55.45
CA ALA A 845 2.29 -3.90 -56.53
C ALA A 845 3.62 -3.89 -57.29
N ASP A 846 4.74 -3.84 -56.55
CA ASP A 846 6.11 -3.89 -57.08
C ASP A 846 6.93 -4.93 -56.32
N LEU A 847 7.89 -5.57 -56.99
CA LEU A 847 8.82 -6.53 -56.37
C LEU A 847 10.26 -6.09 -56.61
N ASP A 848 10.97 -5.80 -55.52
CA ASP A 848 12.42 -5.60 -55.49
C ASP A 848 13.06 -6.76 -54.73
N LEU A 849 13.61 -7.73 -55.47
CA LEU A 849 14.30 -8.88 -54.92
C LEU A 849 15.82 -8.68 -55.06
N SER A 850 16.48 -8.45 -53.93
CA SER A 850 17.94 -8.22 -53.86
C SER A 850 18.75 -9.47 -53.49
N GLY A 851 18.10 -10.55 -53.01
CA GLY A 851 18.77 -11.76 -52.53
C GLY A 851 18.34 -13.06 -53.23
N SER A 852 17.53 -13.90 -52.58
CA SER A 852 17.12 -15.20 -53.14
C SER A 852 15.74 -15.66 -52.66
N ILE A 853 14.97 -16.30 -53.53
CA ILE A 853 13.71 -16.97 -53.21
C ILE A 853 13.91 -18.48 -53.33
N SER A 854 13.45 -19.26 -52.36
CA SER A 854 13.46 -20.73 -52.40
C SER A 854 12.07 -21.29 -52.06
N ALA A 855 11.35 -21.84 -53.03
CA ALA A 855 10.13 -22.61 -52.81
C ALA A 855 10.39 -24.10 -52.99
N GLY A 856 9.82 -24.93 -52.12
CA GLY A 856 9.90 -26.39 -52.27
C GLY A 856 8.95 -26.93 -53.34
N ASP A 857 7.75 -26.35 -53.42
CA ASP A 857 6.71 -26.74 -54.37
C ASP A 857 6.57 -25.69 -55.50
N GLN A 858 5.85 -24.59 -55.24
CA GLN A 858 5.63 -23.51 -56.22
C GLN A 858 6.00 -22.13 -55.67
N PHE A 859 6.60 -21.29 -56.52
CA PHE A 859 6.62 -19.84 -56.32
C PHE A 859 5.51 -19.20 -57.16
N ILE A 860 4.60 -18.47 -56.52
CA ILE A 860 3.46 -17.78 -57.15
C ILE A 860 3.61 -16.28 -56.92
N LEU A 861 3.74 -15.51 -57.99
CA LEU A 861 3.70 -14.04 -57.95
C LEU A 861 2.43 -13.53 -58.65
N GLU A 862 1.61 -12.78 -57.93
CA GLU A 862 0.44 -12.06 -58.42
C GLU A 862 0.67 -10.55 -58.32
N THR A 863 0.60 -9.84 -59.45
CA THR A 863 0.72 -8.38 -59.51
C THR A 863 -0.64 -7.74 -59.75
N ASP A 864 -1.02 -6.73 -58.97
CA ASP A 864 -2.38 -6.17 -58.98
C ASP A 864 -2.53 -4.85 -59.78
N ARG A 865 -1.43 -4.27 -60.28
CA ARG A 865 -1.43 -3.02 -61.07
C ARG A 865 -0.60 -3.12 -62.36
N THR A 866 -1.10 -2.43 -63.40
CA THR A 866 -0.47 -2.36 -64.72
C THR A 866 0.59 -1.25 -64.76
N GLY A 867 1.86 -1.60 -64.54
CA GLY A 867 2.99 -0.79 -65.03
C GLY A 867 4.20 -0.55 -64.12
N GLN A 868 4.79 -1.56 -63.45
CA GLN A 868 6.06 -1.37 -62.71
C GLN A 868 6.97 -2.62 -62.68
N THR A 869 8.26 -2.35 -62.50
CA THR A 869 9.44 -3.23 -62.66
C THR A 869 9.46 -4.41 -61.67
N ILE A 870 9.62 -5.63 -62.18
CA ILE A 870 9.91 -6.84 -61.42
C ILE A 870 11.40 -7.14 -61.58
N VAL A 871 12.21 -6.97 -60.52
CA VAL A 871 13.63 -7.34 -60.53
C VAL A 871 13.76 -8.70 -59.86
N LEU A 872 14.29 -9.70 -60.58
CA LEU A 872 14.44 -11.08 -60.10
C LEU A 872 15.94 -11.41 -59.97
N GLY A 873 16.48 -11.31 -58.75
CA GLY A 873 17.77 -11.91 -58.42
C GLY A 873 17.60 -13.10 -57.48
N GLY A 874 18.00 -14.32 -57.84
CA GLY A 874 17.96 -15.43 -56.88
C GLY A 874 18.45 -16.80 -57.36
N ASN A 875 19.55 -17.27 -56.77
CA ASN A 875 20.00 -18.65 -56.90
C ASN A 875 19.23 -19.59 -55.95
N GLY A 876 18.17 -20.25 -56.43
CA GLY A 876 17.84 -21.60 -55.94
C GLY A 876 16.38 -22.01 -55.95
N THR A 877 16.03 -23.01 -56.76
CA THR A 877 15.02 -24.05 -56.48
C THR A 877 15.31 -25.32 -57.27
N THR A 878 14.82 -26.47 -56.77
CA THR A 878 14.68 -27.75 -57.48
C THR A 878 13.27 -27.98 -58.05
N GLY A 879 12.31 -27.10 -57.71
CA GLY A 879 10.92 -27.05 -58.22
C GLY A 879 10.71 -25.91 -59.22
N GLY A 880 9.47 -25.53 -59.54
CA GLY A 880 9.18 -24.51 -60.58
C GLY A 880 8.91 -23.09 -60.06
N ILE A 881 9.14 -22.06 -60.89
CA ILE A 881 8.76 -20.65 -60.66
C ILE A 881 7.56 -20.33 -61.57
N THR A 882 6.48 -19.73 -61.06
CA THR A 882 5.33 -19.31 -61.88
C THR A 882 5.00 -17.83 -61.70
N LEU A 883 4.99 -17.06 -62.78
CA LEU A 883 4.54 -15.67 -62.81
C LEU A 883 3.10 -15.62 -63.33
N ARG A 884 2.15 -15.00 -62.61
CA ARG A 884 0.74 -14.94 -63.04
C ARG A 884 0.27 -13.50 -63.24
N ARG A 885 -0.33 -13.24 -64.40
CA ARG A 885 -0.92 -11.96 -64.84
C ARG A 885 0.07 -10.78 -64.80
N ALA A 886 1.35 -11.06 -65.05
CA ALA A 886 2.38 -10.02 -65.04
C ALA A 886 2.16 -9.04 -66.20
N ALA A 887 1.86 -7.78 -65.89
CA ALA A 887 1.68 -6.73 -66.89
C ALA A 887 2.91 -5.82 -66.93
N GLY A 888 3.56 -5.70 -68.10
CA GLY A 888 4.76 -4.86 -68.26
C GLY A 888 6.08 -5.49 -67.77
N LEU A 889 6.09 -6.83 -67.63
CA LEU A 889 7.28 -7.60 -67.26
C LEU A 889 8.33 -7.56 -68.38
N ILE A 890 9.46 -6.90 -68.12
CA ILE A 890 10.66 -6.97 -68.97
C ILE A 890 11.67 -7.86 -68.25
N ILE A 891 11.95 -9.02 -68.83
CA ILE A 891 13.04 -9.89 -68.36
C ILE A 891 14.15 -9.82 -69.41
N ASP A 892 15.30 -9.26 -69.04
CA ASP A 892 16.48 -9.28 -69.90
C ASP A 892 17.42 -10.44 -69.56
N GLU A 893 18.43 -10.66 -70.40
CA GLU A 893 19.43 -11.72 -70.23
C GLU A 893 20.17 -11.64 -68.87
N SER A 894 20.39 -10.42 -68.34
CA SER A 894 21.08 -10.21 -67.07
C SER A 894 20.22 -10.56 -65.86
N GLU A 895 18.90 -10.46 -65.97
CA GLU A 895 17.95 -10.91 -64.95
C GLU A 895 17.65 -12.42 -65.05
N LEU A 896 17.58 -12.99 -66.28
CA LEU A 896 17.39 -14.43 -66.51
C LEU A 896 18.51 -15.30 -65.93
N THR A 897 19.76 -14.85 -66.02
CA THR A 897 20.91 -15.59 -65.47
C THR A 897 20.91 -15.68 -63.95
N LYS A 898 20.11 -14.86 -63.28
CA LYS A 898 19.93 -14.90 -61.83
C LYS A 898 18.80 -15.83 -61.40
N ILE A 899 18.06 -16.45 -62.32
CA ILE A 899 16.97 -17.39 -62.02
C ILE A 899 17.53 -18.81 -62.04
N SER A 900 17.41 -19.53 -60.92
CA SER A 900 17.75 -20.96 -60.85
C SER A 900 16.52 -21.80 -60.45
N ALA A 901 15.86 -22.49 -61.38
CA ALA A 901 14.70 -23.35 -61.15
C ALA A 901 14.65 -24.57 -62.09
N GLY A 902 14.00 -25.66 -61.69
CA GLY A 902 13.77 -26.80 -62.59
C GLY A 902 12.77 -26.46 -63.71
N ARG A 903 11.88 -25.51 -63.46
CA ARG A 903 10.84 -25.07 -64.42
C ARG A 903 10.49 -23.60 -64.21
N PHE A 904 10.23 -22.84 -65.28
CA PHE A 904 9.81 -21.43 -65.22
C PHE A 904 8.57 -21.20 -66.07
N ASP A 905 7.43 -21.01 -65.42
CA ASP A 905 6.12 -20.80 -66.03
C ASP A 905 5.74 -19.31 -66.02
N ILE A 906 5.25 -18.79 -67.13
CA ILE A 906 4.69 -17.44 -67.27
C ILE A 906 3.24 -17.59 -67.71
N ASP A 907 2.30 -17.09 -66.92
CA ASP A 907 0.88 -16.95 -67.26
C ASP A 907 0.59 -15.46 -67.48
N GLY A 908 0.57 -15.00 -68.73
CA GLY A 908 0.31 -13.60 -69.08
C GLY A 908 -1.14 -13.14 -68.85
N GLY A 909 -2.09 -14.06 -68.62
CA GLY A 909 -3.51 -13.73 -68.55
C GLY A 909 -4.00 -13.05 -69.84
N ALA A 910 -4.67 -11.90 -69.71
CA ALA A 910 -5.19 -11.10 -70.82
C ALA A 910 -4.17 -10.14 -71.46
N ASN A 911 -2.88 -10.42 -71.29
CA ASN A 911 -1.80 -9.60 -71.83
C ASN A 911 -0.99 -10.39 -72.86
N ASP A 912 -0.54 -9.69 -73.89
CA ASP A 912 0.46 -10.20 -74.82
C ASP A 912 1.79 -10.45 -74.10
N VAL A 913 2.49 -11.52 -74.47
CA VAL A 913 3.83 -11.82 -73.95
C VAL A 913 4.85 -11.68 -75.08
N LEU A 914 5.88 -10.87 -74.87
CA LEU A 914 7.00 -10.68 -75.79
C LEU A 914 8.27 -11.32 -75.23
N LEU A 915 8.83 -12.29 -75.95
CA LEU A 915 10.07 -12.99 -75.67
C LEU A 915 11.16 -12.49 -76.64
N LEU A 916 12.15 -11.77 -76.09
CA LEU A 916 13.27 -11.21 -76.84
C LEU A 916 14.49 -12.16 -76.75
N ASP A 917 15.69 -11.63 -76.50
CA ASP A 917 16.91 -12.42 -76.36
C ASP A 917 17.02 -13.03 -74.95
N ALA A 918 17.17 -14.34 -74.87
CA ALA A 918 17.31 -15.12 -73.64
C ALA A 918 18.31 -16.27 -73.82
N ARG A 919 19.52 -16.15 -73.25
CA ARG A 919 20.51 -17.24 -73.20
C ARG A 919 20.57 -17.83 -71.80
N LEU A 920 20.21 -19.11 -71.71
CA LEU A 920 20.01 -19.80 -70.45
C LEU A 920 21.04 -20.92 -70.30
N ASN A 921 21.25 -21.35 -69.06
CA ASN A 921 22.09 -22.49 -68.74
C ASN A 921 21.17 -23.60 -68.20
N THR A 922 21.28 -24.82 -68.73
CA THR A 922 20.46 -25.96 -68.30
C THR A 922 20.70 -26.33 -66.83
N SER A 923 21.82 -25.92 -66.22
CA SER A 923 22.04 -26.09 -64.79
C SER A 923 21.28 -25.08 -63.92
N SER A 924 20.82 -23.96 -64.50
CA SER A 924 20.03 -22.94 -63.81
C SER A 924 18.56 -23.00 -64.20
N LEU A 925 18.21 -23.29 -65.45
CA LEU A 925 16.81 -23.44 -65.87
C LEU A 925 16.65 -24.57 -66.88
N ASP A 926 15.86 -25.59 -66.54
CA ASP A 926 15.67 -26.77 -67.39
C ASP A 926 14.47 -26.63 -68.33
N THR A 927 13.29 -26.30 -67.79
CA THR A 927 12.06 -26.11 -68.56
C THR A 927 11.54 -24.67 -68.46
N MET A 928 11.05 -24.08 -69.55
CA MET A 928 10.31 -22.81 -69.54
C MET A 928 8.94 -23.01 -70.18
N MET A 929 7.85 -22.55 -69.56
CA MET A 929 6.53 -22.51 -70.17
C MET A 929 5.96 -21.10 -70.16
N ILE A 930 5.27 -20.69 -71.21
CA ILE A 930 4.67 -19.36 -71.34
C ILE A 930 3.26 -19.55 -71.88
N GLY A 931 2.22 -19.12 -71.20
CA GLY A 931 0.83 -19.19 -71.66
C GLY A 931 0.10 -17.88 -71.44
N THR A 932 -0.96 -17.64 -72.20
CA THR A 932 -1.85 -16.46 -72.05
C THR A 932 -3.30 -16.91 -72.23
N ASP A 933 -4.27 -16.01 -72.11
CA ASP A 933 -5.64 -16.28 -72.51
C ASP A 933 -5.82 -16.21 -74.03
N GLN A 934 -6.99 -16.67 -74.48
CA GLN A 934 -7.36 -16.75 -75.90
C GLN A 934 -7.51 -15.36 -76.58
N SER A 935 -7.55 -14.27 -75.81
CA SER A 935 -7.63 -12.90 -76.34
C SER A 935 -6.27 -12.24 -76.57
N SER A 936 -5.18 -12.93 -76.20
CA SER A 936 -3.82 -12.41 -76.20
C SER A 936 -2.91 -13.23 -77.12
N ARG A 937 -1.72 -12.70 -77.42
CA ARG A 937 -0.69 -13.37 -78.24
C ARG A 937 0.63 -13.57 -77.50
N ILE A 938 1.37 -14.60 -77.90
CA ILE A 938 2.77 -14.81 -77.51
C ILE A 938 3.65 -14.49 -78.71
N ILE A 939 4.63 -13.60 -78.56
CA ILE A 939 5.57 -13.19 -79.60
C ILE A 939 6.99 -13.53 -79.16
N ALA A 940 7.67 -14.45 -79.85
CA ALA A 940 9.09 -14.73 -79.70
C ALA A 940 9.88 -14.06 -80.83
N ALA A 941 10.43 -12.87 -80.55
CA ALA A 941 11.12 -12.03 -81.53
C ALA A 941 12.65 -12.04 -81.40
N GLY A 942 13.21 -12.50 -80.28
CA GLY A 942 14.67 -12.61 -80.10
C GLY A 942 15.20 -14.05 -80.06
N THR A 943 16.45 -14.20 -79.65
CA THR A 943 17.19 -15.48 -79.60
C THR A 943 17.02 -16.16 -78.25
N VAL A 944 16.39 -17.33 -78.19
CA VAL A 944 16.20 -18.12 -76.96
C VAL A 944 17.02 -19.40 -77.04
N ALA A 945 17.94 -19.64 -76.11
CA ALA A 945 18.79 -20.84 -76.15
C ALA A 945 19.09 -21.38 -74.75
N GLY A 946 19.46 -22.67 -74.66
CA GLY A 946 19.97 -23.29 -73.42
C GLY A 946 18.91 -23.83 -72.45
N LEU A 947 17.75 -24.25 -72.96
CA LEU A 947 16.70 -24.97 -72.22
C LEU A 947 16.57 -26.42 -72.71
N SER A 948 16.25 -27.34 -71.79
CA SER A 948 15.85 -28.70 -72.16
C SER A 948 14.41 -28.77 -72.63
N SER A 949 13.53 -27.87 -72.19
CA SER A 949 12.17 -27.78 -72.69
C SER A 949 11.67 -26.33 -72.73
N LEU A 950 11.04 -25.93 -73.84
CA LEU A 950 10.35 -24.66 -74.02
C LEU A 950 8.92 -24.92 -74.48
N GLN A 951 7.94 -24.45 -73.74
CA GLN A 951 6.52 -24.58 -74.09
C GLN A 951 5.87 -23.20 -74.22
N LEU A 952 5.28 -22.88 -75.36
CA LEU A 952 4.48 -21.68 -75.58
C LEU A 952 3.02 -22.11 -75.72
N GLY A 953 2.19 -21.79 -74.75
CA GLY A 953 0.80 -22.21 -74.61
C GLY A 953 0.68 -23.59 -73.98
N TYR A 954 -0.33 -23.76 -73.11
CA TYR A 954 -0.60 -25.03 -72.44
C TYR A 954 -2.04 -25.12 -71.94
N GLN A 955 -2.52 -26.35 -71.76
CA GLN A 955 -3.82 -26.62 -71.13
C GLN A 955 -3.68 -27.67 -70.02
N THR A 956 -4.27 -27.41 -68.85
CA THR A 956 -4.41 -28.38 -67.74
C THR A 956 -5.89 -28.67 -67.47
N ALA A 957 -6.19 -29.65 -66.59
CA ALA A 957 -7.56 -30.03 -66.26
C ALA A 957 -8.43 -28.88 -65.71
N SER A 958 -7.83 -27.82 -65.18
CA SER A 958 -8.52 -26.69 -64.55
C SER A 958 -8.26 -25.33 -65.20
N LEU A 959 -7.36 -25.24 -66.20
CA LEU A 959 -6.93 -23.98 -66.79
C LEU A 959 -6.56 -24.14 -68.27
N ASP A 960 -7.14 -23.31 -69.14
CA ASP A 960 -6.70 -23.15 -70.54
C ASP A 960 -5.85 -21.88 -70.66
N ARG A 961 -4.58 -22.05 -71.06
CA ARG A 961 -3.58 -20.99 -71.25
C ARG A 961 -2.97 -21.01 -72.64
N ARG A 962 -3.77 -21.43 -73.62
CA ARG A 962 -3.42 -21.33 -75.02
C ARG A 962 -3.74 -19.91 -75.52
N PRO A 963 -2.75 -19.13 -76.02
CA PRO A 963 -2.98 -17.82 -76.62
C PRO A 963 -3.91 -17.92 -77.83
N GLY A 964 -4.52 -16.80 -78.24
CA GLY A 964 -5.18 -16.73 -79.55
C GLY A 964 -4.16 -16.87 -80.69
N MET A 965 -2.91 -16.44 -80.50
CA MET A 965 -1.87 -16.57 -81.51
C MET A 965 -0.47 -16.75 -80.90
N ILE A 966 0.34 -17.63 -81.48
CA ILE A 966 1.79 -17.72 -81.21
C ILE A 966 2.55 -17.23 -82.43
N LEU A 967 3.50 -16.34 -82.21
CA LEU A 967 4.26 -15.65 -83.22
C LEU A 967 5.76 -15.85 -82.99
N ILE A 968 6.49 -16.40 -83.96
CA ILE A 968 7.94 -16.66 -83.83
C ILE A 968 8.67 -15.95 -84.96
N SER A 969 9.34 -14.85 -84.64
CA SER A 969 10.17 -14.08 -85.57
C SER A 969 11.65 -14.07 -85.24
N GLY A 970 12.02 -14.44 -84.01
CA GLY A 970 13.38 -14.65 -83.55
C GLY A 970 13.86 -16.10 -83.72
N GLN A 971 14.94 -16.46 -83.01
CA GLN A 971 15.59 -17.77 -83.08
C GLN A 971 15.40 -18.56 -81.78
N LEU A 972 14.58 -19.62 -81.80
CA LEU A 972 14.40 -20.56 -80.69
C LEU A 972 15.39 -21.73 -80.80
N GLY A 973 16.56 -21.59 -80.19
CA GLY A 973 17.65 -22.56 -80.19
C GLY A 973 18.72 -22.24 -81.23
N LEU A 974 19.97 -22.61 -80.95
CA LEU A 974 21.10 -22.39 -81.87
C LEU A 974 21.35 -23.64 -82.71
N ASP A 975 21.66 -23.47 -84.00
CA ASP A 975 22.00 -24.58 -84.90
C ASP A 975 23.45 -25.07 -84.70
N THR A 976 23.75 -25.49 -83.46
CA THR A 976 24.99 -26.17 -83.09
C THR A 976 24.62 -27.38 -82.24
N GLY A 977 25.38 -28.49 -82.34
CA GLY A 977 25.02 -29.74 -81.64
C GLY A 977 24.84 -29.62 -80.11
N ALA A 978 25.43 -28.59 -79.48
CA ALA A 978 25.29 -28.30 -78.04
C ALA A 978 24.36 -27.11 -77.72
N GLY A 979 23.89 -26.36 -78.72
CA GLY A 979 23.11 -25.12 -78.53
C GLY A 979 21.62 -25.23 -78.90
N ARG A 980 21.16 -26.42 -79.34
CA ARG A 980 19.75 -26.69 -79.63
C ARG A 980 18.93 -26.82 -78.35
N LEU A 981 17.65 -26.43 -78.42
CA LEU A 981 16.70 -26.71 -77.35
C LEU A 981 16.39 -28.22 -77.29
N GLY A 982 16.02 -28.76 -76.13
CA GLY A 982 15.64 -30.17 -76.02
C GLY A 982 14.28 -30.45 -76.68
N SER A 983 13.17 -30.01 -76.06
CA SER A 983 11.82 -30.05 -76.64
C SER A 983 11.22 -28.66 -76.76
N VAL A 984 10.60 -28.35 -77.90
CA VAL A 984 9.82 -27.12 -78.11
C VAL A 984 8.38 -27.52 -78.35
N ARG A 985 7.45 -26.98 -77.56
CA ARG A 985 6.01 -27.24 -77.69
C ARG A 985 5.25 -25.93 -77.86
N LEU A 986 4.43 -25.83 -78.90
CA LEU A 986 3.62 -24.66 -79.20
C LEU A 986 2.15 -25.07 -79.13
N GLU A 987 1.32 -24.45 -78.30
CA GLU A 987 -0.11 -24.71 -78.19
C GLU A 987 -0.92 -23.41 -78.26
N SER A 988 -1.50 -23.12 -79.42
CA SER A 988 -2.41 -21.98 -79.63
C SER A 988 -3.88 -22.43 -79.57
N ALA A 989 -4.76 -21.49 -79.23
CA ALA A 989 -6.20 -21.64 -79.32
C ALA A 989 -6.74 -21.26 -80.71
N ASP A 990 -5.94 -20.60 -81.55
CA ASP A 990 -6.26 -20.31 -82.95
C ASP A 990 -5.02 -20.53 -83.84
N ASP A 991 -4.16 -19.52 -84.03
CA ASP A 991 -3.08 -19.56 -85.02
C ASP A 991 -1.66 -19.73 -84.44
N VAL A 992 -0.74 -20.33 -85.19
CA VAL A 992 0.72 -20.33 -84.92
C VAL A 992 1.45 -19.88 -86.18
N VAL A 993 2.21 -18.79 -86.10
CA VAL A 993 2.89 -18.18 -87.25
C VAL A 993 4.39 -18.03 -86.98
N ILE A 994 5.22 -18.56 -87.87
CA ILE A 994 6.69 -18.58 -87.77
C ILE A 994 7.25 -17.83 -89.00
N GLY A 995 7.97 -16.73 -88.80
CA GLY A 995 8.56 -15.94 -89.88
C GLY A 995 8.90 -14.52 -89.45
N THR A 996 9.50 -13.74 -90.35
CA THR A 996 9.95 -12.36 -90.05
C THR A 996 8.81 -11.44 -89.62
N GLU A 997 9.07 -10.45 -88.75
CA GLU A 997 8.06 -9.48 -88.28
C GLU A 997 7.26 -8.82 -89.43
N ARG A 998 7.92 -8.55 -90.57
CA ARG A 998 7.27 -8.02 -91.78
C ARG A 998 6.30 -8.97 -92.45
N PHE A 999 6.58 -10.28 -92.42
CA PHE A 999 5.64 -11.28 -92.92
C PHE A 999 4.36 -11.32 -92.08
N LEU A 1000 4.52 -11.11 -90.78
CA LEU A 1000 3.47 -11.17 -89.78
C LEU A 1000 2.53 -9.96 -89.87
N GLU A 1001 3.08 -8.74 -90.07
CA GLU A 1001 2.28 -7.54 -90.37
C GLU A 1001 1.35 -7.73 -91.58
N ILE A 1002 1.82 -8.47 -92.59
CA ILE A 1002 1.03 -8.74 -93.80
C ILE A 1002 -0.03 -9.80 -93.50
N PHE A 1003 0.29 -10.84 -92.73
CA PHE A 1003 -0.63 -11.89 -92.30
C PHE A 1003 -1.78 -11.35 -91.43
N GLU A 1004 -1.49 -10.49 -90.45
CA GLU A 1004 -2.50 -9.87 -89.57
C GLU A 1004 -3.42 -8.87 -90.31
N SER A 1005 -2.95 -8.25 -91.41
CA SER A 1005 -3.70 -7.22 -92.15
C SER A 1005 -4.91 -7.73 -92.96
N GLY A 1006 -5.13 -9.04 -93.01
CA GLY A 1006 -6.28 -9.71 -93.62
C GLY A 1006 -5.91 -11.02 -94.31
N SER A 1007 -6.88 -11.93 -94.47
CA SER A 1007 -6.66 -13.29 -95.00
C SER A 1007 -5.82 -13.27 -96.28
N LEU A 1008 -4.58 -13.75 -96.20
CA LEU A 1008 -3.72 -13.91 -97.37
C LEU A 1008 -4.05 -15.25 -98.04
N PRO A 1009 -4.73 -15.28 -99.20
CA PRO A 1009 -4.77 -16.51 -99.99
C PRO A 1009 -3.35 -16.87 -100.45
N LEU A 1010 -3.03 -18.17 -100.55
CA LEU A 1010 -1.73 -18.75 -100.97
C LEU A 1010 -1.15 -18.08 -102.24
N LEU A 1011 -2.02 -17.66 -103.15
CA LEU A 1011 -1.71 -16.91 -104.37
C LEU A 1011 -1.17 -15.49 -104.14
N GLY A 1012 -1.60 -14.82 -103.08
CA GLY A 1012 -1.16 -13.47 -102.70
C GLY A 1012 0.28 -13.43 -102.19
N LEU A 1013 0.74 -14.53 -101.60
CA LEU A 1013 2.12 -14.70 -101.11
C LEU A 1013 3.16 -14.72 -102.25
N ALA A 1014 2.83 -15.35 -103.39
CA ALA A 1014 3.70 -15.44 -104.55
C ALA A 1014 4.02 -14.07 -105.19
N ALA A 1015 3.13 -13.09 -105.01
CA ALA A 1015 3.21 -11.78 -105.64
C ALA A 1015 4.05 -10.77 -104.85
N LEU A 1016 4.46 -11.13 -103.63
CA LEU A 1016 5.28 -10.28 -102.78
C LEU A 1016 6.76 -10.41 -103.19
N PRO A 1017 7.47 -9.30 -103.45
CA PRO A 1017 8.88 -9.36 -103.83
C PRO A 1017 9.73 -9.88 -102.66
N HIS A 1018 10.72 -10.74 -102.95
CA HIS A 1018 11.59 -11.36 -101.94
C HIS A 1018 12.26 -10.33 -101.00
N SER A 1019 12.64 -9.17 -101.53
CA SER A 1019 13.23 -8.06 -100.75
C SER A 1019 12.32 -7.45 -99.70
N LEU A 1020 11.00 -7.68 -99.78
CA LEU A 1020 10.00 -7.16 -98.83
C LEU A 1020 10.17 -7.78 -97.43
N PHE A 1021 10.75 -8.98 -97.35
CA PHE A 1021 10.91 -9.74 -96.12
C PHE A 1021 12.25 -9.45 -95.38
N GLY A 1022 13.06 -8.50 -95.88
CA GLY A 1022 14.31 -8.09 -95.23
C GLY A 1022 15.42 -9.16 -95.30
N VAL A 1023 16.64 -8.83 -94.86
CA VAL A 1023 17.89 -9.62 -95.05
C VAL A 1023 17.94 -10.89 -94.18
N ALA A 1024 16.89 -11.71 -94.23
CA ALA A 1024 16.75 -12.99 -93.52
C ALA A 1024 17.22 -14.19 -94.36
N GLU A 1025 18.15 -13.97 -95.31
CA GLU A 1025 18.93 -15.08 -95.84
C GLU A 1025 19.73 -15.67 -94.66
N ASP A 1026 19.57 -16.98 -94.42
CA ASP A 1026 20.30 -17.73 -93.40
C ASP A 1026 19.87 -17.51 -91.92
N HIS A 1027 18.56 -17.35 -91.69
CA HIS A 1027 17.98 -17.31 -90.34
C HIS A 1027 17.25 -18.62 -89.97
N VAL A 1028 17.58 -19.20 -88.80
CA VAL A 1028 16.91 -20.37 -88.23
C VAL A 1028 15.93 -19.89 -87.16
N PHE A 1029 14.63 -20.10 -87.37
CA PHE A 1029 13.59 -19.68 -86.41
C PHE A 1029 13.45 -20.66 -85.24
N ILE A 1030 13.60 -21.97 -85.45
CA ILE A 1030 13.59 -22.97 -84.37
C ILE A 1030 14.65 -24.05 -84.62
N ALA A 1031 15.52 -24.29 -83.64
CA ALA A 1031 16.46 -25.41 -83.60
C ALA A 1031 16.29 -26.21 -82.30
N THR A 1032 15.73 -27.42 -82.39
CA THR A 1032 15.35 -28.24 -81.22
C THR A 1032 15.68 -29.72 -81.43
N ASN A 1033 15.63 -30.57 -80.40
CA ASN A 1033 15.68 -32.03 -80.58
C ASN A 1033 14.29 -32.61 -80.84
N GLN A 1034 13.26 -32.06 -80.22
CA GLN A 1034 11.84 -32.41 -80.39
C GLN A 1034 10.99 -31.15 -80.61
N LEU A 1035 10.03 -31.20 -81.55
CA LEU A 1035 9.10 -30.11 -81.83
C LEU A 1035 7.66 -30.64 -81.79
N GLN A 1036 6.77 -29.93 -81.12
CA GLN A 1036 5.34 -30.21 -81.08
C GLN A 1036 4.57 -28.91 -81.30
N ILE A 1037 3.54 -28.93 -82.14
CA ILE A 1037 2.67 -27.79 -82.42
C ILE A 1037 1.22 -28.26 -82.26
N LEU A 1038 0.38 -27.49 -81.60
CA LEU A 1038 -1.06 -27.66 -81.43
C LEU A 1038 -1.71 -26.32 -81.72
N ALA A 1039 -2.62 -26.29 -82.68
CA ALA A 1039 -3.39 -25.10 -83.02
C ALA A 1039 -4.63 -25.59 -83.79
N PRO A 1040 -5.86 -25.20 -83.41
CA PRO A 1040 -7.05 -25.55 -84.19
C PRO A 1040 -7.22 -24.66 -85.43
N GLY A 1041 -6.62 -23.47 -85.48
CA GLY A 1041 -6.61 -22.56 -86.63
C GLY A 1041 -5.49 -22.89 -87.62
N SER A 1042 -4.74 -21.87 -88.05
CA SER A 1042 -3.69 -21.95 -89.07
C SER A 1042 -2.29 -22.10 -88.46
N VAL A 1043 -1.52 -23.08 -88.92
CA VAL A 1043 -0.08 -23.19 -88.63
C VAL A 1043 0.72 -22.75 -89.86
N VAL A 1044 1.38 -21.61 -89.80
CA VAL A 1044 2.08 -21.00 -90.95
C VAL A 1044 3.56 -20.82 -90.63
N GLN A 1045 4.45 -21.23 -91.54
CA GLN A 1045 5.89 -21.02 -91.43
C GLN A 1045 6.45 -20.46 -92.73
N LEU A 1046 7.21 -19.37 -92.66
CA LEU A 1046 7.90 -18.75 -93.79
C LEU A 1046 9.42 -18.80 -93.62
N ASN A 1047 10.10 -19.56 -94.48
CA ASN A 1047 11.55 -19.56 -94.62
C ASN A 1047 11.96 -19.04 -96.02
N THR A 1048 13.06 -18.28 -96.07
CA THR A 1048 13.53 -17.59 -97.29
C THR A 1048 14.97 -17.96 -97.70
N GLY A 1049 15.66 -18.86 -96.99
CA GLY A 1049 17.05 -19.28 -97.27
C GLY A 1049 17.20 -20.51 -98.17
N ARG A 1050 18.37 -20.66 -98.82
CA ARG A 1050 18.72 -21.81 -99.69
C ARG A 1050 19.77 -22.76 -99.11
N GLY A 1051 20.26 -22.54 -97.88
CA GLY A 1051 21.40 -23.25 -97.25
C GLY A 1051 21.05 -24.03 -95.97
N VAL A 1052 22.04 -24.72 -95.37
CA VAL A 1052 21.85 -25.40 -94.06
C VAL A 1052 21.60 -24.37 -92.95
N GLU A 1053 22.25 -23.22 -93.03
CA GLU A 1053 22.07 -22.08 -92.12
C GLU A 1053 20.78 -21.28 -92.41
N GLY A 1054 20.03 -21.60 -93.47
CA GLY A 1054 18.76 -20.94 -93.86
C GLY A 1054 17.56 -21.86 -93.83
N ALA A 1055 17.48 -22.72 -92.81
CA ALA A 1055 16.56 -23.86 -92.73
C ALA A 1055 15.19 -23.55 -92.10
N GLY A 1056 14.98 -22.41 -91.45
CA GLY A 1056 13.71 -22.08 -90.79
C GLY A 1056 13.38 -22.95 -89.56
N LEU A 1057 13.27 -24.28 -89.72
CA LEU A 1057 13.18 -25.28 -88.66
C LEU A 1057 14.28 -26.34 -88.78
N VAL A 1058 14.91 -26.67 -87.66
CA VAL A 1058 15.92 -27.72 -87.56
C VAL A 1058 15.60 -28.64 -86.37
N PHE A 1059 15.46 -29.95 -86.59
CA PHE A 1059 15.15 -30.92 -85.53
C PHE A 1059 15.84 -32.28 -85.66
N ASN A 1060 15.94 -33.04 -84.57
CA ASN A 1060 16.55 -34.39 -84.55
C ASN A 1060 15.55 -35.49 -84.90
N VAL A 1061 16.01 -36.66 -85.37
CA VAL A 1061 15.14 -37.79 -85.74
C VAL A 1061 14.44 -38.33 -84.46
N PRO A 1062 13.10 -38.28 -84.34
CA PRO A 1062 12.41 -38.72 -83.12
C PRO A 1062 12.50 -40.24 -82.93
N SER A 1063 12.58 -40.71 -81.69
CA SER A 1063 12.18 -42.07 -81.31
C SER A 1063 10.65 -42.23 -81.47
N LYS A 1064 10.19 -43.44 -81.83
CA LYS A 1064 8.77 -43.75 -82.10
C LYS A 1064 7.88 -43.27 -80.95
N GLY A 1065 6.96 -42.33 -81.21
CA GLY A 1065 6.06 -41.73 -80.22
C GLY A 1065 6.28 -40.25 -79.87
N ASP A 1066 7.38 -39.62 -80.32
CA ASP A 1066 7.76 -38.26 -79.86
C ASP A 1066 7.86 -37.19 -80.97
N GLY A 1067 7.06 -37.27 -82.04
CA GLY A 1067 7.09 -36.27 -83.12
C GLY A 1067 5.73 -35.79 -83.64
N VAL A 1068 5.56 -34.47 -83.56
CA VAL A 1068 4.81 -33.49 -84.39
C VAL A 1068 3.28 -33.72 -84.63
N LEU A 1069 2.51 -32.67 -84.28
CA LEU A 1069 1.03 -32.49 -84.30
C LEU A 1069 0.23 -33.57 -83.53
N PHE A 1070 -0.09 -33.31 -82.26
CA PHE A 1070 -1.06 -34.12 -81.50
C PHE A 1070 -2.41 -33.38 -81.42
N PRO A 1071 -3.46 -33.79 -82.14
CA PRO A 1071 -4.78 -33.23 -81.91
C PRO A 1071 -5.38 -33.84 -80.63
N SER A 1072 -5.14 -33.22 -79.47
CA SER A 1072 -6.07 -33.39 -78.35
C SER A 1072 -7.22 -32.40 -78.55
N GLY A 1073 -8.19 -32.76 -79.41
CA GLY A 1073 -9.30 -31.91 -79.82
C GLY A 1073 -9.52 -31.88 -81.34
N THR A 1074 -10.12 -30.79 -81.84
CA THR A 1074 -10.22 -30.50 -83.29
C THR A 1074 -8.82 -30.11 -83.78
N GLY A 1075 -8.21 -30.87 -84.70
CA GLY A 1075 -6.90 -30.52 -85.28
C GLY A 1075 -6.96 -29.26 -86.16
N PRO A 1076 -5.80 -28.79 -86.67
CA PRO A 1076 -5.68 -27.51 -87.38
C PRO A 1076 -6.59 -27.42 -88.61
N GLU A 1077 -7.11 -26.23 -88.89
CA GLU A 1077 -7.87 -25.91 -90.12
C GLU A 1077 -6.96 -25.86 -91.36
N GLU A 1078 -5.72 -25.35 -91.21
CA GLU A 1078 -4.76 -25.22 -92.31
C GLU A 1078 -3.31 -25.29 -91.80
N VAL A 1079 -2.43 -26.01 -92.51
CA VAL A 1079 -0.96 -26.01 -92.24
C VAL A 1079 -0.24 -25.59 -93.52
N LEU A 1080 0.56 -24.52 -93.42
CA LEU A 1080 1.26 -23.83 -94.49
C LEU A 1080 2.75 -23.71 -94.16
N ILE A 1081 3.57 -24.60 -94.69
CA ILE A 1081 5.03 -24.58 -94.45
C ILE A 1081 5.74 -24.17 -95.75
N PHE A 1082 6.46 -23.05 -95.72
CA PHE A 1082 7.23 -22.51 -96.84
C PHE A 1082 8.75 -22.61 -96.62
N GLY A 1083 9.48 -23.11 -97.62
CA GLY A 1083 10.95 -23.28 -97.63
C GLY A 1083 11.46 -24.66 -97.15
N ASP A 1084 12.77 -24.80 -96.95
CA ASP A 1084 13.41 -26.08 -96.55
C ASP A 1084 13.15 -26.43 -95.08
N VAL A 1085 13.12 -27.72 -94.74
CA VAL A 1085 13.16 -28.26 -93.37
C VAL A 1085 14.35 -29.20 -93.28
N ILE A 1086 15.20 -29.09 -92.25
CA ILE A 1086 16.47 -29.81 -92.19
C ILE A 1086 16.57 -30.65 -90.92
N ARG A 1087 17.03 -31.90 -91.06
CA ARG A 1087 17.32 -32.80 -89.95
C ARG A 1087 18.62 -32.43 -89.24
N ALA A 1088 18.77 -32.88 -88.00
CA ALA A 1088 19.96 -32.64 -87.19
C ALA A 1088 21.27 -33.12 -87.80
N ASP A 1089 21.22 -34.13 -88.67
CA ASP A 1089 22.37 -34.66 -89.42
C ASP A 1089 22.71 -33.84 -90.68
N GLY A 1090 22.04 -32.70 -90.89
CA GLY A 1090 22.21 -31.84 -92.05
C GLY A 1090 21.46 -32.31 -93.30
N THR A 1091 20.68 -33.41 -93.22
CA THR A 1091 19.90 -33.89 -94.36
C THR A 1091 18.61 -33.08 -94.53
N ARG A 1092 18.35 -32.62 -95.76
CA ARG A 1092 17.10 -31.95 -96.09
C ARG A 1092 15.94 -32.93 -96.06
N VAL A 1093 14.81 -32.50 -95.51
CA VAL A 1093 13.54 -33.20 -95.66
C VAL A 1093 13.00 -32.88 -97.04
N SER A 1094 13.54 -33.54 -98.06
CA SER A 1094 13.12 -33.37 -99.46
C SER A 1094 11.85 -34.17 -99.80
N ALA A 1095 11.41 -35.06 -98.91
CA ALA A 1095 10.16 -35.80 -99.00
C ALA A 1095 9.79 -36.38 -97.63
N PHE A 1096 8.51 -36.28 -97.27
CA PHE A 1096 7.95 -37.12 -96.21
C PHE A 1096 7.78 -38.53 -96.78
N ASN A 1097 8.45 -39.51 -96.17
CA ASN A 1097 8.35 -40.93 -96.55
C ASN A 1097 7.29 -41.59 -95.65
N ALA A 1098 6.45 -42.46 -96.21
CA ALA A 1098 5.35 -43.15 -95.54
C ALA A 1098 5.72 -43.90 -94.25
N SER A 1099 7.00 -44.27 -94.05
CA SER A 1099 7.47 -44.90 -92.80
C SER A 1099 7.78 -43.90 -91.67
N LEU A 1100 7.89 -42.60 -91.98
CA LEU A 1100 8.04 -41.50 -91.01
C LEU A 1100 6.70 -40.82 -90.68
N GLU A 1101 5.62 -41.12 -91.43
CA GLU A 1101 4.31 -40.46 -91.32
C GLU A 1101 3.59 -40.70 -89.98
N GLU A 1102 3.70 -41.89 -89.39
CA GLU A 1102 3.12 -42.20 -88.06
C GLU A 1102 3.76 -41.41 -86.90
N ASN A 1103 4.95 -40.84 -87.10
CA ASN A 1103 5.70 -40.19 -86.02
C ASN A 1103 5.93 -38.68 -86.23
N ILE A 1104 5.33 -38.04 -87.24
CA ILE A 1104 5.48 -36.59 -87.50
C ILE A 1104 4.14 -35.89 -87.79
N LEU A 1105 3.05 -36.58 -88.13
CA LEU A 1105 1.76 -35.92 -88.40
C LEU A 1105 0.57 -36.64 -87.73
N PHE A 1106 0.77 -37.84 -87.18
CA PHE A 1106 -0.30 -38.77 -86.83
C PHE A 1106 0.01 -39.63 -85.58
N GLY A 1107 0.12 -39.01 -84.40
CA GLY A 1107 0.30 -39.71 -83.12
C GLY A 1107 -1.01 -40.05 -82.43
N GLY A 1108 -1.77 -41.03 -82.93
CA GLY A 1108 -2.97 -41.57 -82.27
C GLY A 1108 -2.72 -42.98 -81.74
N ASP A 1109 -3.25 -43.31 -80.55
CA ASP A 1109 -3.29 -44.68 -80.03
C ASP A 1109 -3.97 -45.60 -81.06
N THR A 1110 -3.19 -46.47 -81.69
CA THR A 1110 -3.70 -47.40 -82.72
C THR A 1110 -4.70 -48.44 -82.16
N THR A 1111 -5.01 -48.45 -80.86
CA THR A 1111 -6.02 -49.33 -80.28
C THR A 1111 -7.45 -48.78 -80.32
N SER A 1112 -7.67 -47.49 -80.60
CA SER A 1112 -9.03 -46.89 -80.64
C SER A 1112 -9.62 -46.66 -82.04
N GLY A 1113 -8.85 -46.83 -83.12
CA GLY A 1113 -9.38 -46.71 -84.50
C GLY A 1113 -9.82 -45.29 -84.91
N GLU A 1114 -9.41 -44.25 -84.19
CA GLU A 1114 -9.67 -42.86 -84.56
C GLU A 1114 -8.63 -42.34 -85.58
N THR A 1115 -9.12 -41.88 -86.73
CA THR A 1115 -8.32 -41.24 -87.79
C THR A 1115 -8.17 -39.76 -87.49
N ALA A 1116 -6.97 -39.21 -87.72
CA ALA A 1116 -6.63 -37.84 -87.39
C ALA A 1116 -7.55 -36.80 -88.06
N LEU A 1117 -8.12 -35.91 -87.24
CA LEU A 1117 -9.03 -34.84 -87.65
C LEU A 1117 -8.24 -33.56 -87.98
N ILE A 1118 -7.80 -33.38 -89.23
CA ILE A 1118 -7.62 -32.03 -89.80
C ILE A 1118 -9.03 -31.55 -90.15
N GLN A 1119 -9.54 -30.47 -89.52
CA GLN A 1119 -10.82 -29.91 -89.96
C GLN A 1119 -10.66 -29.33 -91.36
N ASN A 1120 -11.50 -29.76 -92.32
CA ASN A 1120 -11.49 -29.33 -93.73
C ASN A 1120 -10.36 -29.86 -94.64
N ASN A 1121 -9.47 -30.75 -94.15
CA ASN A 1121 -8.54 -31.51 -95.00
C ASN A 1121 -7.57 -30.64 -95.86
N ARG A 1122 -7.24 -29.43 -95.42
CA ARG A 1122 -6.36 -28.49 -96.13
C ARG A 1122 -4.95 -28.53 -95.54
N TYR A 1123 -4.04 -29.15 -96.27
CA TYR A 1123 -2.63 -29.26 -95.88
C TYR A 1123 -1.78 -28.84 -97.07
N TYR A 1124 -1.01 -27.77 -96.91
CA TYR A 1124 -0.19 -27.19 -97.96
C TYR A 1124 1.26 -27.08 -97.48
N MET A 1125 2.03 -28.13 -97.70
CA MET A 1125 3.49 -28.02 -97.64
C MET A 1125 4.00 -27.53 -98.97
N ASN A 1126 4.69 -26.42 -98.95
CA ASN A 1126 5.27 -25.85 -100.15
C ASN A 1126 6.73 -25.50 -99.88
N PHE A 1127 7.65 -26.41 -100.23
CA PHE A 1127 9.09 -26.22 -100.08
C PHE A 1127 9.67 -25.12 -101.01
N CYS A 1128 8.82 -24.35 -101.68
CA CYS A 1128 9.21 -23.22 -102.48
C CYS A 1128 9.66 -22.02 -101.63
N LEU A 1129 10.52 -21.18 -102.20
CA LEU A 1129 10.96 -19.93 -101.57
C LEU A 1129 10.10 -18.77 -102.07
N ILE A 1130 9.36 -18.13 -101.17
CA ILE A 1130 8.48 -17.02 -101.53
C ILE A 1130 9.29 -15.87 -102.12
N GLY A 1131 8.85 -15.36 -103.28
CA GLY A 1131 9.53 -14.32 -104.03
C GLY A 1131 10.67 -14.81 -104.95
N ASP A 1132 10.99 -16.11 -104.97
CA ASP A 1132 11.86 -16.73 -105.97
C ASP A 1132 11.04 -17.18 -107.18
N PRO A 1133 11.20 -16.55 -108.36
CA PRO A 1133 10.42 -16.90 -109.55
C PRO A 1133 10.75 -18.30 -110.10
N VAL A 1134 11.83 -18.94 -109.64
CA VAL A 1134 12.25 -20.28 -110.11
C VAL A 1134 11.63 -21.40 -109.27
N SER A 1135 11.60 -21.25 -107.94
CA SER A 1135 11.05 -22.28 -107.04
C SER A 1135 9.58 -22.03 -106.67
N CYS A 1136 9.11 -20.78 -106.64
CA CYS A 1136 7.74 -20.43 -106.22
C CYS A 1136 7.01 -19.51 -107.22
N SER A 1137 6.70 -20.02 -108.41
CA SER A 1137 5.90 -19.28 -109.39
C SER A 1137 4.41 -19.24 -109.01
N ALA A 1138 3.68 -18.18 -109.39
CA ALA A 1138 2.24 -18.07 -109.16
C ALA A 1138 1.43 -19.21 -109.82
N ASP A 1139 1.99 -19.88 -110.84
CA ASP A 1139 1.36 -21.03 -111.50
C ASP A 1139 1.61 -22.33 -110.71
N SER A 1140 2.78 -22.51 -110.09
CA SER A 1140 3.09 -23.64 -109.20
C SER A 1140 2.19 -23.63 -107.95
N LEU A 1141 1.91 -22.45 -107.38
CA LEU A 1141 1.00 -22.28 -106.24
C LEU A 1141 -0.47 -22.52 -106.59
N ARG A 1142 -0.92 -22.09 -107.79
CA ARG A 1142 -2.28 -22.38 -108.30
C ARG A 1142 -2.54 -23.87 -108.51
N GLU A 1143 -1.50 -24.65 -108.79
CA GLU A 1143 -1.57 -26.09 -108.99
C GLU A 1143 -1.63 -26.86 -107.65
N ILE A 1144 -0.95 -26.35 -106.62
CA ILE A 1144 -1.01 -26.84 -105.24
C ILE A 1144 -2.40 -26.56 -104.61
N GLU A 1145 -2.95 -25.35 -104.74
CA GLU A 1145 -4.30 -25.00 -104.26
C GLU A 1145 -5.41 -25.86 -104.90
N ARG A 1146 -5.24 -26.27 -106.17
CA ARG A 1146 -6.24 -27.06 -106.91
C ARG A 1146 -6.26 -28.55 -106.57
N ASN A 1147 -5.16 -29.12 -106.08
CA ASN A 1147 -4.99 -30.58 -105.98
C ASN A 1147 -5.12 -31.16 -104.57
N ASN A 1148 -5.03 -30.33 -103.51
CA ASN A 1148 -5.16 -30.75 -102.10
C ASN A 1148 -4.40 -32.06 -101.74
N ARG A 1149 -3.29 -32.32 -102.44
CA ARG A 1149 -2.43 -33.51 -102.31
C ARG A 1149 -0.98 -33.13 -102.55
N PHE A 1150 -0.10 -33.73 -101.76
CA PHE A 1150 1.35 -33.76 -101.91
C PHE A 1150 1.79 -33.87 -103.38
N ILE A 1151 2.59 -32.93 -103.87
CA ILE A 1151 3.29 -33.09 -105.15
C ILE A 1151 4.77 -32.71 -104.97
N ASN A 1152 5.60 -33.73 -105.12
CA ASN A 1152 7.05 -33.71 -105.16
C ASN A 1152 7.48 -33.63 -106.64
N GLY A 1153 8.37 -32.70 -107.02
CA GLY A 1153 8.76 -32.51 -108.42
C GLY A 1153 10.20 -32.05 -108.59
N ASP A 1154 11.08 -32.98 -108.96
CA ASP A 1154 12.47 -32.77 -109.39
C ASP A 1154 12.52 -32.35 -110.88
N PRO A 1155 13.13 -31.21 -111.26
CA PRO A 1155 13.22 -30.77 -112.64
C PRO A 1155 14.60 -31.10 -113.23
N SER A 1156 14.81 -32.32 -113.71
CA SER A 1156 15.94 -32.60 -114.59
C SER A 1156 15.68 -33.75 -115.58
N GLY A 1157 15.66 -33.43 -116.89
CA GLY A 1157 15.91 -34.43 -117.95
C GLY A 1157 14.96 -34.47 -119.14
N LEU A 1158 15.03 -33.47 -120.01
CA LEU A 1158 14.57 -33.53 -121.41
C LEU A 1158 15.43 -34.52 -122.23
N GLY A 1159 14.81 -35.35 -123.08
CA GLY A 1159 15.49 -36.02 -124.19
C GLY A 1159 14.82 -37.29 -124.70
N GLY A 1160 14.02 -37.20 -125.78
CA GLY A 1160 13.25 -38.31 -126.34
C GLY A 1160 14.00 -39.24 -127.30
N VAL A 1161 13.36 -40.38 -127.62
CA VAL A 1161 13.18 -41.06 -128.94
C VAL A 1161 12.60 -42.49 -128.68
N ILE A 1162 11.52 -42.83 -129.38
CA ILE A 1162 10.85 -44.16 -129.54
C ILE A 1162 11.19 -44.65 -130.98
N PRO A 1163 11.18 -45.95 -131.43
CA PRO A 1163 10.74 -47.25 -130.85
C PRO A 1163 11.71 -48.46 -131.09
N VAL A 1164 11.38 -49.66 -130.57
CA VAL A 1164 11.04 -50.92 -131.33
C VAL A 1164 10.93 -52.14 -130.37
N VAL A 1165 9.91 -52.94 -130.66
CA VAL A 1165 9.31 -54.14 -130.03
C VAL A 1165 10.12 -55.43 -130.26
N PHE A 1166 10.07 -56.43 -129.35
CA PHE A 1166 9.75 -57.84 -129.64
C PHE A 1166 9.26 -58.61 -128.40
N GLU A 1167 8.33 -59.52 -128.66
CA GLU A 1167 7.45 -60.33 -127.79
C GLU A 1167 8.13 -61.58 -127.16
N THR A 1168 7.30 -62.28 -126.37
CA THR A 1168 7.35 -63.70 -125.90
C THR A 1168 8.01 -63.87 -124.54
N GLY A 1169 7.47 -64.59 -123.55
CA GLY A 1169 6.28 -65.42 -123.42
C GLY A 1169 6.47 -66.32 -122.18
N GLU A 1170 5.37 -66.61 -121.50
CA GLU A 1170 5.02 -67.85 -120.78
C GLU A 1170 5.89 -68.45 -119.64
N ASP A 1171 5.14 -68.86 -118.62
CA ASP A 1171 5.21 -70.12 -117.86
C ASP A 1171 6.14 -70.28 -116.65
N ASP A 1172 5.45 -70.32 -115.50
CA ASP A 1172 5.30 -71.48 -114.62
C ASP A 1172 6.41 -71.93 -113.65
N GLU A 1173 5.85 -72.33 -112.50
CA GLU A 1173 6.27 -73.44 -111.63
C GLU A 1173 7.38 -73.19 -110.59
N ASP A 1174 6.88 -73.13 -109.35
CA ASP A 1174 7.01 -74.22 -108.36
C ASP A 1174 8.23 -74.31 -107.43
N ASP A 1175 7.85 -74.76 -106.23
CA ASP A 1175 8.54 -75.77 -105.42
C ASP A 1175 9.79 -75.36 -104.61
N GLU A 1176 9.97 -75.83 -103.39
CA GLU A 1176 9.12 -76.56 -102.44
C GLU A 1176 9.93 -76.64 -101.14
N GLU A 1177 9.22 -77.00 -100.09
CA GLU A 1177 9.63 -78.03 -99.14
C GLU A 1177 10.29 -77.73 -97.77
N GLU A 1178 9.57 -78.31 -96.81
CA GLU A 1178 10.02 -79.16 -95.71
C GLU A 1178 10.32 -78.51 -94.34
N ASP A 1179 9.85 -79.08 -93.22
CA ASP A 1179 8.74 -79.99 -92.98
C ASP A 1179 8.53 -80.16 -91.48
N LEU A 1180 7.35 -80.69 -91.15
CA LEU A 1180 7.04 -81.59 -90.03
C LEU A 1180 7.05 -81.05 -88.59
N GLY A 1181 5.82 -80.73 -88.16
CA GLY A 1181 5.01 -81.71 -87.41
C GLY A 1181 5.23 -81.72 -85.88
N GLY A 1182 4.21 -81.63 -85.03
CA GLY A 1182 2.78 -81.67 -85.25
C GLY A 1182 2.07 -82.10 -83.95
N VAL A 1183 0.74 -82.09 -84.04
CA VAL A 1183 -0.22 -82.96 -83.32
C VAL A 1183 -0.84 -82.43 -82.01
N ALA A 1184 -2.10 -82.02 -82.22
CA ALA A 1184 -3.32 -82.33 -81.43
C ALA A 1184 -3.54 -81.62 -80.08
N ALA A 1185 -4.76 -81.34 -79.64
CA ALA A 1185 -6.10 -81.30 -80.20
C ALA A 1185 -7.04 -80.78 -79.07
N SER A 1186 -8.26 -80.43 -79.46
CA SER A 1186 -9.50 -80.39 -78.65
C SER A 1186 -9.63 -79.36 -77.52
N GLY A 1187 -10.32 -78.26 -77.86
CA GLY A 1187 -11.69 -77.93 -77.40
C GLY A 1187 -12.03 -77.99 -75.91
N ASN A 1188 -12.55 -76.89 -75.36
CA ASN A 1188 -13.98 -76.76 -75.03
C ASN A 1188 -14.37 -75.35 -74.54
N GLU A 1189 -15.44 -74.81 -75.14
CA GLU A 1189 -16.62 -74.18 -74.54
C GLU A 1189 -16.50 -73.09 -73.44
N ALA A 1190 -16.97 -71.88 -73.75
CA ALA A 1190 -18.30 -71.33 -73.34
C ALA A 1190 -18.24 -69.78 -73.36
N LEU A 1191 -18.85 -69.08 -74.32
CA LEU A 1191 -20.26 -68.67 -74.41
C LEU A 1191 -20.79 -67.77 -73.27
N TRP A 1192 -21.02 -66.50 -73.66
CA TRP A 1192 -22.19 -65.63 -73.40
C TRP A 1192 -22.49 -65.17 -71.96
N ASP A 1193 -22.40 -63.84 -71.78
CA ASP A 1193 -23.54 -63.08 -71.26
C ASP A 1193 -23.60 -61.66 -71.85
N ALA A 1194 -24.83 -61.25 -72.12
CA ALA A 1194 -25.28 -59.91 -72.52
C ALA A 1194 -25.57 -59.10 -71.24
N GLY A 1195 -25.78 -57.79 -71.19
CA GLY A 1195 -25.89 -56.74 -72.19
C GLY A 1195 -26.47 -55.47 -71.52
N VAL A 1196 -26.72 -54.46 -72.34
CA VAL A 1196 -27.76 -53.42 -72.20
C VAL A 1196 -27.66 -52.46 -70.98
N ARG A 1197 -27.19 -51.24 -71.20
CA ARG A 1197 -27.99 -50.02 -71.46
C ARG A 1197 -27.11 -48.79 -71.63
#